data_AF-F4PZ22-F1
#
_entry.id   AF-F4PZ22-F1
#
_cell.length_a   1.000
_cell.length_b   1.000
_cell.length_c   1.000
_cell.angle_alpha   90.00
_cell.angle_beta   90.00
_cell.angle_gamma   90.00
#
_symmetry.space_group_name_H-M   'P 1'
#
loop_
_entity.id
_entity.type
_entity.pdbx_description
1 polymer ?
#
loop_
_entity_poly.entity_id
_entity_poly.type
_entity_poly.pdbx_seq_one_letter_code
_entity_poly.pdbx_strand_id
1 'polypeptide(L)'
;MVRYSFQSDTIVKNIARIIPFTNIKGCNDERCNESNKEQHDRVIKSVLCNIVLFRRIISVSSFNNKDIKTYKFNQLPNKIGWYLRCGHINQLKQRIEREEKELHQLFNNTLSSSSSSSSSSSSTLSSSFTIKKDYLFDDDHLKWNYKTTEDICSFNGQDKQHLEIFRYLFEKKPEWFNHPDCFKIAASKGNIEIFKILADNTVPIKPSFDMNECITVAIKGMHPDMARYLLEMNNYKFQMVKHSFYLKGRLLQYNQSDLIKLARIFIGICNQNNDRVKMERIFAHFFIDLVMPSQDIDLVKEATGHYSYSIEGVLDQLLSSGAPKDMNLDQHIDFIKQVIKLNTIEYEQRFDMANKFVAKYVIDEEMDCIEKSSLEMDQYYYNNNHFDSIYQLSTKQSRWYMFMFSIMHILPPAHIFKVRVKDEQKTEFIEMVYKMYGWGFIMNQGRLEHVKLAHSMGLIDPNDLFVPKHKDGHQTMNIMQYLYDTNGIITSQTYNYTVDQCGRNDDKVIMFLYQHYPHVISQDDILKYIKKYGHYYLVDILVIKQEEARSDKRCYIRNSRNINATHLDKLIKMGPVHYYYDDRVGQKSFQLLQQYYNHIDNDMESVESTFQEQLDISTKNNQIDIVEWLLFKQSKCKPNKTTIISILSESYNHQYKPLYKLIKRYYQEENESLEEPLQFKLETWDTIASRGDIKTFDKFISSCPEPSKVYESVILASITHNQLAFIQHLANNNYQHLKKIMEMINTLMKTAITNDCPMILKYFLDLVKEENSQPKNIENALKMCFMEGSFNCLKMVLDLDYYNNSSISRVYYKLLSKGLLKEKSHLPLITYYLMHHGYIDNCGNVTVENN
;
A
#
# COMPACT_ATOMS: atom_id res chain seq x y z
N MET A 1 -20.89 -35.01 -9.12
CA MET A 1 -20.83 -35.41 -7.69
C MET A 1 -19.61 -36.31 -7.50
N VAL A 2 -18.44 -35.73 -7.25
CA VAL A 2 -17.21 -36.44 -6.85
C VAL A 2 -16.57 -35.55 -5.78
N ARG A 3 -16.59 -36.02 -4.52
CA ARG A 3 -16.01 -35.33 -3.36
C ARG A 3 -14.51 -35.58 -3.35
N TYR A 4 -13.69 -34.53 -3.46
CA TYR A 4 -12.30 -34.59 -3.02
C TYR A 4 -12.25 -34.31 -1.51
N SER A 5 -11.98 -35.35 -0.74
CA SER A 5 -11.60 -35.26 0.66
C SER A 5 -10.14 -34.81 0.76
N PHE A 6 -9.88 -33.67 1.39
CA PHE A 6 -8.54 -33.35 1.85
C PHE A 6 -8.21 -34.25 3.04
N GLN A 7 -7.40 -35.29 2.80
CA GLN A 7 -6.74 -36.05 3.86
C GLN A 7 -5.66 -35.17 4.50
N SER A 8 -5.64 -35.22 5.83
CA SER A 8 -4.66 -34.62 6.72
C SER A 8 -3.23 -35.09 6.37
N ASP A 9 -2.35 -34.15 6.07
CA ASP A 9 -0.93 -34.45 5.93
C ASP A 9 -0.32 -34.82 7.30
N THR A 10 0.09 -36.07 7.37
CA THR A 10 0.84 -36.74 8.42
C THR A 10 2.09 -35.97 8.83
N ILE A 11 2.17 -35.57 10.10
CA ILE A 11 3.41 -35.12 10.75
C ILE A 11 4.38 -36.29 10.79
N VAL A 12 5.42 -36.27 9.94
CA VAL A 12 6.55 -37.20 10.02
C VAL A 12 7.35 -36.88 11.28
N LYS A 13 7.15 -37.66 12.36
CA LYS A 13 8.03 -37.65 13.53
C LYS A 13 9.38 -38.26 13.13
N ASN A 14 10.35 -37.42 12.78
CA ASN A 14 11.75 -37.82 12.64
C ASN A 14 12.35 -38.11 14.03
N ILE A 15 12.25 -39.38 14.47
CA ILE A 15 12.99 -39.87 15.64
C ILE A 15 14.42 -40.17 15.21
N ALA A 16 15.40 -39.43 15.73
CA ALA A 16 16.81 -39.69 15.49
C ALA A 16 17.22 -41.05 16.09
N ARG A 17 17.58 -42.04 15.26
CA ARG A 17 18.23 -43.27 15.72
C ARG A 17 19.70 -42.97 16.05
N ILE A 18 20.03 -42.97 17.33
CA ILE A 18 21.42 -42.95 17.82
C ILE A 18 21.96 -44.39 17.67
N ILE A 19 23.02 -44.57 16.86
CA ILE A 19 23.74 -45.84 16.77
C ILE A 19 24.81 -45.82 17.89
N PRO A 20 24.78 -46.75 18.86
CA PRO A 20 25.79 -46.80 19.92
C PRO A 20 27.17 -47.14 19.32
N PHE A 21 28.20 -46.41 19.74
CA PHE A 21 29.59 -46.60 19.31
C PHE A 21 30.14 -48.02 19.60
N THR A 22 29.50 -48.76 20.52
CA THR A 22 29.95 -50.08 20.97
C THR A 22 29.77 -51.21 19.94
N ASN A 23 29.07 -50.97 18.83
CA ASN A 23 28.72 -52.03 17.86
C ASN A 23 29.55 -52.02 16.56
N ILE A 24 30.52 -51.11 16.41
CA ILE A 24 31.35 -51.03 15.20
C ILE A 24 32.63 -51.84 15.44
N LYS A 25 32.64 -53.10 14.98
CA LYS A 25 33.85 -53.94 14.99
C LYS A 25 34.77 -53.52 13.85
N GLY A 26 36.05 -53.30 14.14
CA GLY A 26 37.10 -53.04 13.15
C GLY A 26 37.34 -54.24 12.23
N CYS A 27 38.22 -54.07 11.24
CA CYS A 27 38.53 -55.11 10.25
C CYS A 27 39.06 -56.39 10.94
N ASN A 28 38.27 -57.47 10.91
CA ASN A 28 38.63 -58.78 11.48
C ASN A 28 39.29 -59.71 10.45
N ASP A 29 39.73 -59.18 9.30
CA ASP A 29 40.39 -59.98 8.28
C ASP A 29 41.78 -60.41 8.75
N GLU A 30 42.04 -61.72 8.76
CA GLU A 30 43.31 -62.33 9.18
C GLU A 30 44.48 -61.93 8.28
N ARG A 31 44.20 -61.40 7.09
CA ARG A 31 45.22 -60.90 6.14
C ARG A 31 45.66 -59.45 6.43
N CYS A 32 45.06 -58.80 7.42
CA CYS A 32 45.34 -57.40 7.75
C CYS A 32 46.42 -57.31 8.83
N ASN A 33 47.64 -56.93 8.44
CA ASN A 33 48.75 -56.60 9.33
C ASN A 33 48.43 -55.37 10.21
N GLU A 34 49.03 -55.28 11.40
CA GLU A 34 48.67 -54.28 12.44
C GLU A 34 48.69 -52.82 11.95
N SER A 35 49.63 -52.44 11.09
CA SER A 35 49.67 -51.08 10.53
C SER A 35 48.48 -50.79 9.61
N ASN A 36 47.99 -51.79 8.87
CA ASN A 36 46.81 -51.66 8.02
C ASN A 36 45.52 -51.63 8.83
N LYS A 37 45.45 -52.35 9.97
CA LYS A 37 44.32 -52.26 10.91
C LYS A 37 44.22 -50.87 11.54
N GLU A 38 45.33 -50.30 12.01
CA GLU A 38 45.33 -48.94 12.53
C GLU A 38 44.93 -47.91 11.46
N GLN A 39 45.42 -48.07 10.23
CA GLN A 39 45.08 -47.17 9.14
C GLN A 39 43.60 -47.31 8.75
N HIS A 40 43.05 -48.53 8.73
CA HIS A 40 41.63 -48.77 8.52
C HIS A 40 40.77 -48.15 9.63
N ASP A 41 41.16 -48.31 10.89
CA ASP A 41 40.44 -47.72 12.03
C ASP A 41 40.54 -46.19 12.04
N ARG A 42 41.67 -45.61 11.63
CA ARG A 42 41.81 -44.15 11.43
C ARG A 42 40.92 -43.67 10.29
N VAL A 43 40.83 -44.40 9.18
CA VAL A 43 39.95 -44.06 8.06
C VAL A 43 38.48 -44.20 8.46
N ILE A 44 38.09 -45.27 9.15
CA ILE A 44 36.72 -45.46 9.65
C ILE A 44 36.35 -44.39 10.67
N LYS A 45 37.25 -44.06 11.62
CA LYS A 45 37.05 -42.95 12.58
C LYS A 45 36.97 -41.59 11.88
N SER A 46 37.80 -41.34 10.86
CA SER A 46 37.78 -40.12 10.05
C SER A 46 36.47 -40.01 9.26
N VAL A 47 36.04 -41.09 8.60
CA VAL A 47 34.77 -41.16 7.86
C VAL A 47 33.57 -41.02 8.80
N LEU A 48 33.58 -41.64 9.98
CA LEU A 48 32.52 -41.49 10.98
C LEU A 48 32.51 -40.08 11.61
N CYS A 49 33.66 -39.47 11.90
CA CYS A 49 33.75 -38.06 12.31
C CYS A 49 33.20 -37.13 11.22
N ASN A 50 33.51 -37.40 9.95
CA ASN A 50 32.97 -36.65 8.82
C ASN A 50 31.46 -36.87 8.66
N ILE A 51 30.94 -38.09 8.86
CA ILE A 51 29.48 -38.37 8.84
C ILE A 51 28.76 -37.71 10.03
N VAL A 52 29.38 -37.64 11.21
CA VAL A 52 28.85 -36.91 12.37
C VAL A 52 28.86 -35.39 12.12
N LEU A 53 29.88 -34.86 11.43
CA LEU A 53 29.90 -33.47 10.94
C LEU A 53 28.82 -33.21 9.87
N PHE A 54 28.52 -34.18 9.00
CA PHE A 54 27.43 -34.11 8.03
C PHE A 54 26.03 -34.26 8.65
N ARG A 55 25.89 -34.88 9.83
CA ARG A 55 24.60 -35.10 10.53
C ARG A 55 23.97 -33.86 11.16
N ARG A 56 24.50 -32.67 10.90
CA ARG A 56 23.95 -31.40 11.40
C ARG A 56 23.69 -30.39 10.28
N ILE A 57 23.24 -30.87 9.12
CA ILE A 57 22.73 -30.01 8.04
C ILE A 57 21.21 -29.88 8.18
N ILE A 58 20.71 -28.65 8.36
CA ILE A 58 19.29 -28.32 8.35
C ILE A 58 18.91 -27.88 6.94
N SER A 59 17.97 -28.61 6.32
CA SER A 59 17.41 -28.27 5.01
C SER A 59 16.08 -27.55 5.20
N VAL A 60 15.94 -26.35 4.63
CA VAL A 60 14.75 -25.51 4.79
C VAL A 60 14.21 -25.10 3.43
N SER A 61 12.96 -25.48 3.15
CA SER A 61 12.18 -24.95 2.02
C SER A 61 11.43 -23.69 2.46
N SER A 62 11.48 -22.65 1.65
CA SER A 62 10.67 -21.45 1.84
C SER A 62 9.27 -21.68 1.31
N PHE A 63 8.22 -21.31 2.05
CA PHE A 63 6.83 -21.38 1.60
C PHE A 63 6.55 -20.64 0.27
N ASN A 64 7.41 -19.69 -0.12
CA ASN A 64 7.24 -18.86 -1.32
C ASN A 64 8.35 -19.01 -2.37
N ASN A 65 9.37 -19.84 -2.15
CA ASN A 65 10.46 -20.04 -3.13
C ASN A 65 10.74 -21.54 -3.29
N LYS A 66 10.81 -22.00 -4.55
CA LYS A 66 11.13 -23.40 -4.90
C LYS A 66 12.57 -23.82 -4.52
N ASP A 67 13.38 -22.91 -3.99
CA ASP A 67 14.76 -23.18 -3.60
C ASP A 67 14.84 -23.67 -2.14
N ILE A 68 15.31 -24.90 -1.98
CA ILE A 68 15.67 -25.50 -0.69
C ILE A 68 17.07 -25.00 -0.30
N LYS A 69 17.20 -24.32 0.85
CA LYS A 69 18.49 -23.88 1.38
C LYS A 69 18.96 -24.81 2.50
N THR A 70 20.21 -25.24 2.45
CA THR A 70 20.83 -26.09 3.48
C THR A 70 21.82 -25.29 4.33
N TYR A 71 21.74 -25.45 5.66
CA TYR A 71 22.60 -24.77 6.63
C TYR A 71 23.33 -25.80 7.49
N LYS A 72 24.62 -25.61 7.79
CA LYS A 72 25.27 -26.35 8.88
C LYS A 72 24.77 -25.78 10.23
N PHE A 73 24.68 -26.60 11.28
CA PHE A 73 24.17 -26.18 12.59
C PHE A 73 24.96 -25.04 13.25
N ASN A 74 26.25 -24.93 12.96
CA ASN A 74 27.11 -23.81 13.36
C ASN A 74 27.10 -22.62 12.37
N GLN A 75 26.31 -22.70 11.31
CA GLN A 75 26.10 -21.66 10.29
C GLN A 75 24.61 -21.29 10.19
N LEU A 76 23.84 -21.52 11.25
CA LEU A 76 22.44 -21.12 11.26
C LEU A 76 22.32 -19.60 11.18
N PRO A 77 21.28 -19.07 10.53
CA PRO A 77 21.11 -17.63 10.42
C PRO A 77 21.03 -16.99 11.81
N ASN A 78 21.73 -15.87 11.96
CA ASN A 78 21.68 -15.09 13.19
C ASN A 78 20.36 -14.29 13.33
N LYS A 79 19.43 -14.39 12.37
CA LYS A 79 18.17 -13.64 12.37
C LYS A 79 17.09 -14.42 13.10
N ILE A 80 16.60 -13.89 14.22
CA ILE A 80 15.53 -14.53 15.02
C ILE A 80 14.27 -14.79 14.18
N GLY A 81 13.85 -13.83 13.34
CA GLY A 81 12.69 -13.99 12.46
C GLY A 81 12.80 -15.16 11.46
N TRP A 82 14.00 -15.70 11.21
CA TRP A 82 14.15 -16.94 10.43
C TRP A 82 13.63 -18.14 11.22
N TYR A 83 14.00 -18.28 12.50
CA TYR A 83 13.55 -19.39 13.35
C TYR A 83 12.05 -19.40 13.54
N LEU A 84 11.45 -18.22 13.73
CA LEU A 84 10.00 -18.07 13.91
C LEU A 84 9.24 -18.47 12.65
N ARG A 85 9.62 -17.91 11.49
CA ARG A 85 8.95 -18.20 10.22
C ARG A 85 9.14 -19.64 9.73
N CYS A 86 10.22 -20.28 10.14
CA CYS A 86 10.52 -21.68 9.77
C CYS A 86 10.12 -22.71 10.85
N GLY A 87 9.50 -22.28 11.96
CA GLY A 87 9.06 -23.19 13.03
C GLY A 87 10.20 -23.86 13.82
N HIS A 88 11.40 -23.29 13.82
CA HIS A 88 12.60 -23.83 14.49
C HIS A 88 12.77 -23.31 15.93
N ILE A 89 11.69 -23.35 16.70
CA ILE A 89 11.61 -22.74 18.04
C ILE A 89 12.59 -23.38 19.03
N ASN A 90 12.71 -24.71 19.04
CA ASN A 90 13.62 -25.40 19.96
C ASN A 90 15.09 -25.04 19.69
N GLN A 91 15.47 -24.86 18.41
CA GLN A 91 16.81 -24.41 18.04
C GLN A 91 17.06 -22.96 18.48
N LEU A 92 16.05 -22.09 18.37
CA LEU A 92 16.13 -20.72 18.90
C LEU A 92 16.32 -20.72 20.42
N LYS A 93 15.53 -21.52 21.16
CA LYS A 93 15.67 -21.66 22.62
C LYS A 93 17.10 -22.08 23.00
N GLN A 94 17.61 -23.15 22.37
CA GLN A 94 18.97 -23.64 22.59
C GLN A 94 20.06 -22.63 22.24
N ARG A 95 19.84 -21.80 21.21
CA ARG A 95 20.80 -20.75 20.83
C ARG A 95 20.82 -19.63 21.86
N ILE A 96 19.66 -19.16 22.31
CA ILE A 96 19.54 -18.13 23.37
C ILE A 96 20.24 -18.61 24.65
N GLU A 97 19.95 -19.83 25.12
CA GLU A 97 20.57 -20.38 26.33
C GLU A 97 22.09 -20.53 26.21
N ARG A 98 22.60 -20.81 25.00
CA ARG A 98 24.04 -20.91 24.76
C ARG A 98 24.71 -19.54 24.85
N GLU A 99 24.15 -18.54 24.20
CA GLU A 99 24.67 -17.16 24.23
C GLU A 99 24.61 -16.58 25.66
N GLU A 100 23.56 -16.89 26.44
CA GLU A 100 23.47 -16.53 27.86
C GLU A 100 24.59 -17.18 28.70
N LYS A 101 24.89 -18.46 28.46
CA LYS A 101 25.99 -19.17 29.15
C LYS A 101 27.35 -18.59 28.79
N GLU A 102 27.59 -18.29 27.52
CA GLU A 102 28.83 -17.67 27.04
C GLU A 102 29.05 -16.28 27.69
N LEU A 103 27.99 -15.46 27.74
CA LEU A 103 28.00 -14.17 28.44
C LEU A 103 28.30 -14.31 29.94
N HIS A 104 27.66 -15.25 30.62
CA HIS A 104 27.92 -15.50 32.04
C HIS A 104 29.34 -15.98 32.32
N GLN A 105 29.91 -16.83 31.45
CA GLN A 105 31.30 -17.29 31.58
C GLN A 105 32.29 -16.13 31.45
N LEU A 106 32.05 -15.21 30.51
CA LEU A 106 32.91 -14.03 30.34
C LEU A 106 32.83 -13.06 31.51
N PHE A 107 31.63 -12.84 32.04
CA PHE A 107 31.44 -12.01 33.23
C PHE A 107 32.19 -12.60 34.44
N ASN A 108 32.09 -13.91 34.65
CA ASN A 108 32.78 -14.60 35.75
C ASN A 108 34.31 -14.63 35.58
N ASN A 109 34.82 -14.76 34.35
CA ASN A 109 36.26 -14.71 34.06
C ASN A 109 36.85 -13.32 34.27
N THR A 110 36.04 -12.27 34.08
CA THR A 110 36.44 -10.87 34.33
C THR A 110 36.48 -10.54 35.83
N LEU A 111 35.54 -11.09 36.62
CA LEU A 111 35.59 -10.94 38.09
C LEU A 111 36.74 -11.73 38.74
N SER A 112 37.10 -12.90 38.21
CA SER A 112 38.17 -13.72 38.79
C SER A 112 39.58 -13.23 38.45
N SER A 113 39.75 -12.50 37.35
CA SER A 113 41.04 -11.88 36.96
C SER A 113 41.34 -10.56 37.68
N SER A 114 40.36 -9.94 38.36
CA SER A 114 40.55 -8.73 39.17
C SER A 114 40.92 -9.01 40.63
N SER A 115 40.82 -10.27 41.10
CA SER A 115 41.16 -10.66 42.47
C SER A 115 42.60 -11.16 42.67
N SER A 116 43.44 -11.23 41.62
CA SER A 116 44.77 -11.86 41.69
C SER A 116 45.96 -10.95 41.37
N SER A 117 45.82 -9.62 41.47
CA SER A 117 46.93 -8.67 41.22
C SER A 117 47.18 -7.73 42.40
N SER A 118 47.69 -8.29 43.51
CA SER A 118 48.38 -7.54 44.55
C SER A 118 49.90 -7.74 44.43
N SER A 119 50.53 -7.07 43.47
CA SER A 119 51.97 -6.78 43.52
C SER A 119 52.31 -5.55 42.68
N SER A 120 52.81 -4.56 43.38
CA SER A 120 53.29 -3.23 43.00
C SER A 120 54.33 -3.20 41.87
N SER A 121 54.10 -2.38 40.85
CA SER A 121 55.08 -1.41 40.33
C SER A 121 54.47 -0.51 39.25
N SER A 122 54.84 0.77 39.32
CA SER A 122 54.46 1.87 38.44
C SER A 122 54.90 1.67 36.99
N SER A 123 53.95 1.78 36.05
CA SER A 123 54.15 2.48 34.78
C SER A 123 52.80 2.87 34.17
N THR A 124 52.73 4.12 33.74
CA THR A 124 51.64 4.75 32.98
C THR A 124 51.44 4.06 31.64
N LEU A 125 50.31 3.35 31.49
CA LEU A 125 49.58 2.99 30.25
C LEU A 125 48.84 1.66 30.51
N SER A 126 47.55 1.72 30.81
CA SER A 126 46.67 0.56 30.56
C SER A 126 45.23 1.02 30.44
N SER A 127 44.79 0.99 29.19
CA SER A 127 43.42 0.88 28.72
C SER A 127 42.44 0.31 29.74
N SER A 128 41.50 1.14 30.19
CA SER A 128 40.23 0.64 30.72
C SER A 128 39.54 -0.15 29.61
N PHE A 129 39.68 -1.47 29.61
CA PHE A 129 39.02 -2.37 28.69
C PHE A 129 37.50 -2.20 28.84
N THR A 130 36.88 -1.55 27.87
CA THR A 130 35.43 -1.39 27.69
C THR A 130 34.78 -2.74 27.35
N ILE A 131 34.68 -3.66 28.31
CA ILE A 131 34.07 -5.00 28.12
C ILE A 131 32.55 -4.93 27.81
N LYS A 132 31.93 -3.74 27.74
CA LYS A 132 30.56 -3.59 27.23
C LYS A 132 30.44 -3.16 25.77
N LYS A 133 31.53 -2.79 25.07
CA LYS A 133 31.42 -2.26 23.70
C LYS A 133 31.55 -3.33 22.62
N ASP A 134 32.51 -4.26 22.70
CA ASP A 134 32.79 -5.14 21.54
C ASP A 134 31.85 -6.35 21.41
N TYR A 135 31.25 -6.81 22.51
CA TYR A 135 30.37 -8.00 22.54
C TYR A 135 29.02 -7.82 21.83
N LEU A 136 28.66 -6.59 21.47
CA LEU A 136 27.41 -6.26 20.75
C LEU A 136 27.61 -6.18 19.22
N PHE A 137 28.85 -6.23 18.73
CA PHE A 137 29.17 -5.95 17.33
C PHE A 137 29.78 -7.12 16.55
N ASP A 138 30.01 -8.27 17.18
CA ASP A 138 30.43 -9.48 16.48
C ASP A 138 29.26 -10.08 15.65
N ASP A 139 29.57 -10.43 14.40
CA ASP A 139 28.60 -10.91 13.40
C ASP A 139 27.92 -12.24 13.78
N ASP A 140 28.38 -12.92 14.83
CA ASP A 140 28.00 -14.27 15.26
C ASP A 140 26.84 -14.35 16.26
N HIS A 141 26.36 -13.24 16.83
CA HIS A 141 25.26 -13.22 17.81
C HIS A 141 23.87 -13.09 17.17
N LEU A 142 22.82 -13.57 17.85
CA LEU A 142 21.44 -13.40 17.41
C LEU A 142 21.11 -11.93 17.17
N LYS A 143 20.95 -11.56 15.90
CA LYS A 143 20.55 -10.23 15.45
C LYS A 143 19.06 -10.04 15.65
N TRP A 144 18.73 -9.25 16.66
CA TRP A 144 17.39 -8.74 16.87
C TRP A 144 17.09 -7.58 15.91
N ASN A 145 15.86 -7.55 15.41
CA ASN A 145 15.34 -6.39 14.72
C ASN A 145 13.88 -6.17 15.09
N TYR A 146 13.46 -4.92 15.01
CA TYR A 146 12.11 -4.51 15.39
C TYR A 146 11.01 -5.25 14.60
N LYS A 147 11.26 -5.57 13.32
CA LYS A 147 10.34 -6.37 12.49
C LYS A 147 10.05 -7.75 13.09
N THR A 148 11.02 -8.36 13.78
CA THR A 148 10.81 -9.64 14.46
C THR A 148 9.92 -9.45 15.70
N THR A 149 10.12 -8.37 16.46
CA THR A 149 9.22 -8.03 17.57
C THR A 149 7.80 -7.78 17.06
N GLU A 150 7.65 -7.11 15.92
CA GLU A 150 6.35 -6.93 15.27
C GLU A 150 5.71 -8.28 14.92
N ASP A 151 6.44 -9.18 14.26
CA ASP A 151 5.97 -10.54 13.94
C ASP A 151 5.51 -11.28 15.21
N ILE A 152 6.29 -11.25 16.30
CA ILE A 152 5.98 -11.92 17.57
C ILE A 152 4.76 -11.30 18.26
N CYS A 153 4.72 -9.97 18.40
CA CYS A 153 3.60 -9.26 19.02
C CYS A 153 2.32 -9.38 18.19
N SER A 154 2.45 -9.73 16.89
CA SER A 154 1.32 -9.90 15.98
C SER A 154 0.61 -11.27 16.09
N PHE A 155 1.06 -12.15 16.98
CA PHE A 155 0.40 -13.43 17.21
C PHE A 155 -1.05 -13.25 17.66
N ASN A 156 -1.96 -13.97 17.00
CA ASN A 156 -3.41 -13.84 17.15
C ASN A 156 -3.99 -14.38 18.48
N GLY A 157 -3.15 -14.78 19.45
CA GLY A 157 -3.53 -15.15 20.81
C GLY A 157 -4.35 -16.44 20.98
N GLN A 158 -4.92 -16.97 19.89
CA GLN A 158 -5.70 -18.20 19.91
C GLN A 158 -4.82 -19.46 19.96
N ASP A 159 -3.57 -19.36 19.50
CA ASP A 159 -2.61 -20.46 19.55
C ASP A 159 -1.82 -20.45 20.85
N LYS A 160 -2.01 -21.51 21.66
CA LYS A 160 -1.25 -21.73 22.90
C LYS A 160 0.26 -21.76 22.65
N GLN A 161 0.71 -22.28 21.51
CA GLN A 161 2.13 -22.36 21.18
C GLN A 161 2.73 -20.96 20.96
N HIS A 162 2.02 -20.09 20.25
CA HIS A 162 2.45 -18.70 20.06
C HIS A 162 2.55 -17.94 21.39
N LEU A 163 1.59 -18.12 22.29
CA LEU A 163 1.63 -17.51 23.62
C LEU A 163 2.79 -18.06 24.48
N GLU A 164 3.07 -19.37 24.39
CA GLU A 164 4.19 -20.00 25.11
C GLU A 164 5.55 -19.50 24.58
N ILE A 165 5.68 -19.34 23.26
CA ILE A 165 6.87 -18.75 22.63
C ILE A 165 7.03 -17.31 23.08
N PHE A 166 5.95 -16.52 23.08
CA PHE A 166 5.97 -15.14 23.56
C PHE A 166 6.46 -15.08 25.01
N ARG A 167 5.85 -15.87 25.91
CA ARG A 167 6.24 -15.92 27.34
C ARG A 167 7.72 -16.26 27.50
N TYR A 168 8.19 -17.28 26.80
CA TYR A 168 9.60 -17.68 26.85
C TYR A 168 10.54 -16.56 26.37
N LEU A 169 10.26 -15.97 25.22
CA LEU A 169 11.11 -14.90 24.67
C LEU A 169 11.06 -13.64 25.53
N PHE A 170 9.90 -13.32 26.09
CA PHE A 170 9.72 -12.19 26.98
C PHE A 170 10.45 -12.38 28.31
N GLU A 171 10.42 -13.59 28.88
CA GLU A 171 11.16 -13.93 30.11
C GLU A 171 12.67 -13.85 29.90
N LYS A 172 13.15 -14.32 28.74
CA LYS A 172 14.59 -14.35 28.42
C LYS A 172 15.15 -13.01 27.95
N LYS A 173 14.37 -12.24 27.19
CA LYS A 173 14.80 -11.02 26.49
C LYS A 173 13.70 -9.95 26.56
N PRO A 174 13.33 -9.47 27.76
CA PRO A 174 12.27 -8.46 27.92
C PRO A 174 12.59 -7.15 27.17
N GLU A 175 13.88 -6.83 27.00
CA GLU A 175 14.34 -5.64 26.27
C GLU A 175 13.90 -5.61 24.79
N TRP A 176 13.64 -6.77 24.17
CA TRP A 176 13.14 -6.85 22.79
C TRP A 176 11.71 -6.32 22.61
N PHE A 177 10.99 -6.17 23.71
CA PHE A 177 9.58 -5.79 23.75
C PHE A 177 9.34 -4.42 24.37
N ASN A 178 10.41 -3.64 24.59
CA ASN A 178 10.32 -2.30 25.19
C ASN A 178 9.84 -1.22 24.20
N HIS A 179 9.50 -1.59 22.95
CA HIS A 179 8.96 -0.64 21.99
C HIS A 179 7.46 -0.38 22.26
N PRO A 180 7.00 0.89 22.31
CA PRO A 180 5.60 1.24 22.59
C PRO A 180 4.60 0.55 21.66
N ASP A 181 4.98 0.35 20.40
CA ASP A 181 4.12 -0.33 19.41
C ASP A 181 3.83 -1.80 19.76
N CYS A 182 4.57 -2.47 20.64
CA CYS A 182 4.24 -3.85 21.02
C CYS A 182 2.82 -3.96 21.58
N PHE A 183 2.42 -2.97 22.40
CA PHE A 183 1.06 -2.85 22.93
C PHE A 183 0.04 -2.60 21.81
N LYS A 184 0.36 -1.68 20.90
CA LYS A 184 -0.46 -1.35 19.73
C LYS A 184 -0.68 -2.57 18.85
N ILE A 185 0.37 -3.35 18.58
CA ILE A 185 0.30 -4.54 17.74
C ILE A 185 -0.54 -5.61 18.44
N ALA A 186 -0.28 -5.89 19.72
CA ALA A 186 -1.07 -6.85 20.50
C ALA A 186 -2.55 -6.47 20.53
N ALA A 187 -2.86 -5.18 20.73
CA ALA A 187 -4.21 -4.64 20.67
C ALA A 187 -4.85 -4.79 19.27
N SER A 188 -4.09 -4.48 18.21
CA SER A 188 -4.55 -4.61 16.82
C SER A 188 -4.85 -6.05 16.39
N LYS A 189 -4.35 -7.04 17.15
CA LYS A 189 -4.57 -8.48 16.95
C LYS A 189 -5.49 -9.11 17.98
N GLY A 190 -6.05 -8.30 18.89
CA GLY A 190 -6.98 -8.77 19.91
C GLY A 190 -6.36 -9.66 20.99
N ASN A 191 -5.03 -9.64 21.15
CA ASN A 191 -4.33 -10.54 22.05
C ASN A 191 -4.23 -9.95 23.47
N ILE A 192 -5.27 -10.16 24.26
CA ILE A 192 -5.38 -9.69 25.65
C ILE A 192 -4.25 -10.26 26.52
N GLU A 193 -3.86 -11.52 26.31
CA GLU A 193 -2.86 -12.20 27.15
C GLU A 193 -1.44 -11.66 26.92
N ILE A 194 -1.04 -11.44 25.66
CA ILE A 194 0.22 -10.76 25.36
C ILE A 194 0.22 -9.34 25.97
N PHE A 195 -0.89 -8.61 25.84
CA PHE A 195 -0.99 -7.26 26.39
C PHE A 195 -0.86 -7.24 27.91
N LYS A 196 -1.50 -8.18 28.63
CA LYS A 196 -1.33 -8.35 30.08
C LYS A 196 0.13 -8.61 30.45
N ILE A 197 0.79 -9.56 29.77
CA ILE A 197 2.20 -9.86 30.02
C ILE A 197 3.08 -8.60 29.84
N LEU A 198 2.82 -7.82 28.78
CA LEU A 198 3.52 -6.56 28.54
C LEU A 198 3.21 -5.50 29.62
N ALA A 199 1.95 -5.38 30.06
CA ALA A 199 1.49 -4.38 31.02
C ALA A 199 1.95 -4.67 32.46
N ASP A 200 1.99 -5.95 32.83
CA ASP A 200 2.36 -6.45 34.16
C ASP A 200 3.89 -6.47 34.37
N ASN A 201 4.69 -6.23 33.34
CA ASN A 201 6.15 -6.28 33.46
C ASN A 201 6.71 -5.14 34.31
N THR A 202 7.50 -5.51 35.32
CA THR A 202 8.13 -4.59 36.28
C THR A 202 9.63 -4.38 36.04
N VAL A 203 10.26 -5.03 35.05
CA VAL A 203 11.74 -5.00 34.90
C VAL A 203 12.21 -4.99 33.43
N PRO A 204 13.26 -4.22 33.05
CA PRO A 204 13.88 -3.10 33.78
C PRO A 204 13.25 -1.74 33.45
N ILE A 205 12.47 -1.64 32.37
CA ILE A 205 11.81 -0.40 31.92
C ILE A 205 10.36 -0.74 31.60
N LYS A 206 9.41 -0.06 32.26
CA LYS A 206 8.00 -0.18 31.93
C LYS A 206 7.76 0.55 30.60
N PRO A 207 7.43 -0.15 29.50
CA PRO A 207 7.24 0.53 28.23
C PRO A 207 5.99 1.43 28.35
N SER A 208 6.13 2.70 27.99
CA SER A 208 4.99 3.60 27.91
C SER A 208 4.16 3.25 26.68
N PHE A 209 2.84 3.23 26.78
CA PHE A 209 1.95 3.07 25.63
C PHE A 209 0.83 4.11 25.67
N ASP A 210 0.35 4.50 24.50
CA ASP A 210 -0.85 5.34 24.38
C ASP A 210 -2.10 4.46 24.42
N MET A 211 -2.85 4.58 25.52
CA MET A 211 -4.09 3.83 25.72
C MET A 211 -5.14 4.13 24.64
N ASN A 212 -5.27 5.38 24.18
CA ASN A 212 -6.25 5.75 23.15
C ASN A 212 -5.86 5.15 21.80
N GLU A 213 -4.57 5.09 21.50
CA GLU A 213 -4.07 4.44 20.29
C GLU A 213 -4.35 2.94 20.33
N CYS A 214 -4.11 2.27 21.47
CA CYS A 214 -4.40 0.84 21.65
C CYS A 214 -5.90 0.52 21.48
N ILE A 215 -6.79 1.32 22.08
CA ILE A 215 -8.24 1.21 21.90
C ILE A 215 -8.61 1.38 20.42
N THR A 216 -8.04 2.39 19.77
CA THR A 216 -8.31 2.70 18.36
C THR A 216 -7.93 1.55 17.43
N VAL A 217 -6.76 0.95 17.62
CA VAL A 217 -6.32 -0.16 16.77
C VAL A 217 -7.06 -1.46 17.08
N ALA A 218 -7.48 -1.70 18.33
CA ALA A 218 -8.32 -2.85 18.68
C ALA A 218 -9.70 -2.77 18.01
N ILE A 219 -10.31 -1.58 18.02
CA ILE A 219 -11.58 -1.29 17.32
C ILE A 219 -11.41 -1.50 15.81
N LYS A 220 -10.36 -0.93 15.21
CA LYS A 220 -10.09 -1.08 13.76
C LYS A 220 -9.78 -2.52 13.36
N GLY A 221 -9.20 -3.31 14.26
CA GLY A 221 -8.96 -4.74 14.08
C GLY A 221 -10.18 -5.63 14.31
N MET A 222 -11.35 -5.05 14.65
CA MET A 222 -12.58 -5.79 14.99
C MET A 222 -12.38 -6.76 16.16
N HIS A 223 -11.68 -6.31 17.20
CA HIS A 223 -11.44 -7.07 18.42
C HIS A 223 -12.20 -6.45 19.61
N PRO A 224 -13.53 -6.64 19.69
CA PRO A 224 -14.37 -5.96 20.69
C PRO A 224 -13.98 -6.34 22.12
N ASP A 225 -13.65 -7.60 22.39
CA ASP A 225 -13.26 -8.03 23.74
C ASP A 225 -11.97 -7.34 24.20
N MET A 226 -11.01 -7.13 23.30
CA MET A 226 -9.79 -6.37 23.57
C MET A 226 -10.07 -4.87 23.78
N ALA A 227 -10.87 -4.26 22.91
CA ALA A 227 -11.25 -2.86 23.04
C ALA A 227 -12.01 -2.60 24.36
N ARG A 228 -12.91 -3.51 24.75
CA ARG A 228 -13.62 -3.48 26.03
C ARG A 228 -12.66 -3.57 27.21
N TYR A 229 -11.76 -4.56 27.20
CA TYR A 229 -10.73 -4.71 28.23
C TYR A 229 -9.91 -3.42 28.42
N LEU A 230 -9.45 -2.80 27.32
CA LEU A 230 -8.68 -1.56 27.37
C LEU A 230 -9.50 -0.36 27.88
N LEU A 231 -10.79 -0.28 27.53
CA LEU A 231 -11.69 0.74 28.03
C LEU A 231 -11.96 0.58 29.52
N GLU A 232 -12.19 -0.65 30.00
CA GLU A 232 -12.35 -0.96 31.42
C GLU A 232 -11.08 -0.57 32.21
N MET A 233 -9.89 -0.93 31.71
CA MET A 233 -8.61 -0.50 32.30
C MET A 233 -8.45 1.02 32.38
N ASN A 234 -9.05 1.75 31.44
CA ASN A 234 -8.95 3.21 31.34
C ASN A 234 -10.16 3.94 31.95
N ASN A 235 -11.03 3.23 32.70
CA ASN A 235 -12.29 3.78 33.21
C ASN A 235 -13.10 4.53 32.14
N TYR A 236 -13.12 4.00 30.92
CA TYR A 236 -13.79 4.56 29.73
C TYR A 236 -13.38 5.99 29.33
N LYS A 237 -12.24 6.50 29.83
CA LYS A 237 -11.71 7.83 29.48
C LYS A 237 -11.09 7.83 28.07
N PHE A 238 -11.90 7.97 27.04
CA PHE A 238 -11.44 7.96 25.65
C PHE A 238 -11.25 9.39 25.12
N GLN A 239 -10.04 9.72 24.68
CA GLN A 239 -9.79 10.98 23.99
C GLN A 239 -10.10 10.83 22.49
N MET A 240 -10.92 11.74 21.96
CA MET A 240 -11.28 11.74 20.55
C MET A 240 -10.04 11.80 19.65
N VAL A 241 -9.95 10.84 18.73
CA VAL A 241 -8.99 10.88 17.63
C VAL A 241 -9.46 11.94 16.62
N LYS A 242 -8.52 12.57 15.90
CA LYS A 242 -8.83 13.60 14.87
C LYS A 242 -9.80 13.14 13.78
N HIS A 243 -10.00 11.84 13.61
CA HIS A 243 -10.84 11.24 12.57
C HIS A 243 -11.81 10.24 13.19
N SER A 244 -13.04 10.22 12.69
CA SER A 244 -14.03 9.21 13.01
C SER A 244 -13.53 7.81 12.59
N PHE A 245 -13.98 6.80 13.32
CA PHE A 245 -13.85 5.41 12.92
C PHE A 245 -14.63 5.19 11.62
N TYR A 246 -13.91 4.65 10.64
CA TYR A 246 -14.47 4.13 9.41
C TYR A 246 -13.96 2.70 9.27
N LEU A 247 -14.86 1.73 9.35
CA LEU A 247 -14.52 0.33 9.18
C LEU A 247 -14.45 0.06 7.67
N LYS A 248 -13.22 0.04 7.12
CA LYS A 248 -12.99 -0.24 5.71
C LYS A 248 -13.40 -1.67 5.39
N GLY A 249 -14.49 -1.84 4.62
CA GLY A 249 -14.83 -3.09 3.96
C GLY A 249 -15.74 -4.03 4.75
N ARG A 250 -16.68 -4.65 4.01
CA ARG A 250 -17.57 -5.78 4.34
C ARG A 250 -17.78 -6.07 5.84
N LEU A 251 -18.46 -5.16 6.55
CA LEU A 251 -18.92 -5.42 7.93
C LEU A 251 -19.77 -6.69 8.06
N LEU A 252 -20.40 -7.06 6.96
CA LEU A 252 -21.14 -8.30 6.75
C LEU A 252 -20.30 -9.58 6.87
N GLN A 253 -18.97 -9.50 6.84
CA GLN A 253 -18.10 -10.66 7.06
C GLN A 253 -17.92 -11.00 8.54
N TYR A 254 -18.21 -10.06 9.44
CA TYR A 254 -18.10 -10.30 10.87
C TYR A 254 -19.39 -10.94 11.38
N ASN A 255 -19.25 -11.77 12.40
CA ASN A 255 -20.42 -12.37 13.03
C ASN A 255 -21.25 -11.28 13.74
N GLN A 256 -22.55 -11.51 13.82
CA GLN A 256 -23.51 -10.60 14.44
C GLN A 256 -23.13 -10.23 15.89
N SER A 257 -22.62 -11.20 16.66
CA SER A 257 -22.20 -11.00 18.05
C SER A 257 -21.11 -9.93 18.20
N ASP A 258 -20.08 -9.96 17.34
CA ASP A 258 -18.96 -9.02 17.40
C ASP A 258 -19.40 -7.61 17.01
N LEU A 259 -20.33 -7.49 16.05
CA LEU A 259 -20.94 -6.20 15.70
C LEU A 259 -21.73 -5.62 16.87
N ILE A 260 -22.54 -6.44 17.57
CA ILE A 260 -23.29 -6.02 18.76
C ILE A 260 -22.33 -5.57 19.86
N LYS A 261 -21.30 -6.36 20.17
CA LYS A 261 -20.30 -6.00 21.18
C LYS A 261 -19.60 -4.68 20.83
N LEU A 262 -19.23 -4.49 19.57
CA LEU A 262 -18.59 -3.27 19.11
C LEU A 262 -19.52 -2.06 19.20
N ALA A 263 -20.80 -2.24 18.90
CA ALA A 263 -21.79 -1.17 19.03
C ALA A 263 -21.96 -0.72 20.49
N ARG A 264 -22.06 -1.68 21.41
CA ARG A 264 -22.13 -1.41 22.86
C ARG A 264 -20.87 -0.72 23.38
N ILE A 265 -19.71 -1.00 22.80
CA ILE A 265 -18.48 -0.27 23.13
C ILE A 265 -18.62 1.21 22.83
N PHE A 266 -19.12 1.58 21.64
CA PHE A 266 -19.31 2.99 21.29
C PHE A 266 -20.38 3.67 22.14
N ILE A 267 -21.48 2.99 22.43
CA ILE A 267 -22.51 3.49 23.35
C ILE A 267 -21.92 3.72 24.74
N GLY A 268 -21.15 2.76 25.26
CA GLY A 268 -20.44 2.88 26.54
C GLY A 268 -19.47 4.06 26.57
N ILE A 269 -18.73 4.32 25.49
CA ILE A 269 -17.88 5.51 25.38
C ILE A 269 -18.72 6.79 25.46
N CYS A 270 -19.83 6.90 24.73
CA CYS A 270 -20.70 8.07 24.78
C CYS A 270 -21.28 8.30 26.19
N ASN A 271 -21.80 7.24 26.82
CA ASN A 271 -22.42 7.30 28.14
C ASN A 271 -21.44 7.73 29.25
N GLN A 272 -20.23 7.18 29.25
CA GLN A 272 -19.25 7.44 30.32
C GLN A 272 -18.53 8.79 30.17
N ASN A 273 -18.67 9.48 29.04
CA ASN A 273 -17.98 10.75 28.77
C ASN A 273 -18.88 11.99 28.86
N ASN A 274 -20.09 11.89 29.46
CA ASN A 274 -21.00 13.01 29.77
C ASN A 274 -21.12 14.04 28.61
N ASP A 275 -21.54 13.59 27.43
CA ASP A 275 -21.73 14.37 26.19
C ASP A 275 -20.47 15.00 25.55
N ARG A 276 -19.29 14.88 26.17
CA ARG A 276 -18.02 15.37 25.57
C ARG A 276 -17.68 14.66 24.26
N VAL A 277 -18.16 13.43 24.13
CA VAL A 277 -17.89 12.57 22.98
C VAL A 277 -19.22 12.14 22.36
N LYS A 278 -19.54 12.71 21.19
CA LYS A 278 -20.77 12.41 20.43
C LYS A 278 -20.56 11.24 19.47
N MET A 279 -21.59 10.40 19.27
CA MET A 279 -21.51 9.25 18.36
C MET A 279 -21.11 9.66 16.95
N GLU A 280 -21.69 10.73 16.40
CA GLU A 280 -21.37 11.23 15.05
C GLU A 280 -19.88 11.56 14.84
N ARG A 281 -19.19 11.96 15.92
CA ARG A 281 -17.74 12.25 15.88
C ARG A 281 -16.90 11.00 15.99
N ILE A 282 -17.36 10.00 16.75
CA ILE A 282 -16.66 8.72 16.88
C ILE A 282 -16.92 7.84 15.66
N PHE A 283 -18.16 7.69 15.23
CA PHE A 283 -18.60 6.80 14.17
C PHE A 283 -19.78 7.43 13.42
N ALA A 284 -19.46 8.15 12.34
CA ALA A 284 -20.45 8.96 11.61
C ALA A 284 -21.66 8.16 11.09
N HIS A 285 -21.43 6.92 10.65
CA HIS A 285 -22.46 6.03 10.10
C HIS A 285 -22.82 4.88 11.05
N PHE A 286 -22.80 5.13 12.37
CA PHE A 286 -22.99 4.09 13.41
C PHE A 286 -24.21 3.21 13.15
N PHE A 287 -25.34 3.82 12.81
CA PHE A 287 -26.56 3.07 12.57
C PHE A 287 -26.47 2.18 11.32
N ILE A 288 -26.03 2.75 10.20
CA ILE A 288 -25.99 2.08 8.89
C ILE A 288 -24.94 0.96 8.88
N ASP A 289 -23.75 1.25 9.40
CA ASP A 289 -22.61 0.37 9.28
C ASP A 289 -22.58 -0.69 10.38
N LEU A 290 -23.15 -0.41 11.56
CA LEU A 290 -23.00 -1.27 12.74
C LEU A 290 -24.33 -1.79 13.30
N VAL A 291 -25.30 -0.91 13.57
CA VAL A 291 -26.59 -1.31 14.16
C VAL A 291 -27.44 -2.11 13.17
N MET A 292 -27.56 -1.63 11.93
CA MET A 292 -28.37 -2.28 10.89
C MET A 292 -27.89 -3.70 10.57
N PRO A 293 -26.59 -3.97 10.33
CA PRO A 293 -26.12 -5.33 10.10
C PRO A 293 -26.20 -6.23 11.34
N SER A 294 -26.24 -5.65 12.54
CA SER A 294 -26.38 -6.42 13.79
C SER A 294 -27.78 -6.96 14.03
N GLN A 295 -28.82 -6.37 13.41
CA GLN A 295 -30.23 -6.77 13.56
C GLN A 295 -30.71 -6.96 15.02
N ASP A 296 -30.11 -6.24 15.98
CA ASP A 296 -30.44 -6.31 17.40
C ASP A 296 -31.30 -5.11 17.81
N ILE A 297 -32.58 -5.35 18.12
CA ILE A 297 -33.52 -4.29 18.50
C ILE A 297 -33.22 -3.68 19.86
N ASP A 298 -32.64 -4.46 20.78
CA ASP A 298 -32.31 -3.95 22.10
C ASP A 298 -31.10 -3.03 22.01
N LEU A 299 -30.18 -3.29 21.09
CA LEU A 299 -29.11 -2.36 20.74
C LEU A 299 -29.65 -1.04 20.17
N VAL A 300 -30.68 -1.07 19.31
CA VAL A 300 -31.32 0.16 18.78
C VAL A 300 -31.90 1.00 19.92
N LYS A 301 -32.61 0.36 20.85
CA LYS A 301 -33.17 1.02 22.05
C LYS A 301 -32.06 1.58 22.94
N GLU A 302 -31.01 0.79 23.21
CA GLU A 302 -29.85 1.20 24.02
C GLU A 302 -29.12 2.39 23.41
N ALA A 303 -29.01 2.44 22.08
CA ALA A 303 -28.38 3.53 21.37
C ALA A 303 -29.26 4.78 21.24
N THR A 304 -30.56 4.70 21.57
CA THR A 304 -31.52 5.79 21.34
C THR A 304 -31.07 7.06 22.06
N GLY A 305 -30.98 8.17 21.33
CA GLY A 305 -30.48 9.46 21.83
C GLY A 305 -28.98 9.70 21.62
N HIS A 306 -28.19 8.68 21.24
CA HIS A 306 -26.76 8.85 20.97
C HIS A 306 -26.44 9.22 19.52
N TYR A 307 -27.35 8.95 18.58
CA TYR A 307 -27.15 9.17 17.15
C TYR A 307 -28.40 9.77 16.53
N SER A 308 -28.22 10.57 15.48
CA SER A 308 -29.28 11.00 14.58
C SER A 308 -29.17 10.21 13.28
N TYR A 309 -30.28 9.67 12.80
CA TYR A 309 -30.34 9.03 11.50
C TYR A 309 -31.69 9.32 10.85
N SER A 310 -31.65 9.52 9.54
CA SER A 310 -32.87 9.46 8.74
C SER A 310 -33.05 8.02 8.31
N ILE A 311 -34.06 7.33 8.83
CA ILE A 311 -34.40 5.98 8.40
C ILE A 311 -34.66 5.94 6.89
N GLU A 312 -35.18 7.02 6.33
CA GLU A 312 -35.40 7.19 4.90
C GLU A 312 -34.08 7.14 4.13
N GLY A 313 -33.05 7.86 4.58
CA GLY A 313 -31.72 7.80 3.97
C GLY A 313 -31.10 6.39 4.00
N VAL A 314 -31.34 5.63 5.07
CA VAL A 314 -30.85 4.25 5.20
C VAL A 314 -31.56 3.32 4.23
N LEU A 315 -32.90 3.39 4.19
CA LEU A 315 -33.72 2.56 3.32
C LEU A 315 -33.48 2.88 1.84
N ASP A 316 -33.24 4.14 1.50
CA ASP A 316 -32.84 4.55 0.15
C ASP A 316 -31.51 3.91 -0.27
N GLN A 317 -30.51 3.98 0.61
CA GLN A 317 -29.21 3.34 0.36
C GLN A 317 -29.36 1.83 0.18
N LEU A 318 -30.22 1.17 0.97
CA LEU A 318 -30.51 -0.26 0.85
C LEU A 318 -31.27 -0.61 -0.44
N LEU A 319 -32.23 0.20 -0.86
CA LEU A 319 -32.95 0.02 -2.13
C LEU A 319 -32.03 0.17 -3.34
N SER A 320 -31.07 1.10 -3.25
CA SER A 320 -30.08 1.39 -4.29
C SER A 320 -28.96 0.35 -4.37
N SER A 321 -28.50 -0.16 -3.21
CA SER A 321 -27.40 -1.14 -3.15
C SER A 321 -27.87 -2.60 -3.19
N GLY A 322 -29.14 -2.85 -2.87
CA GLY A 322 -29.71 -4.17 -2.70
C GLY A 322 -29.39 -4.79 -1.35
N ALA A 323 -30.07 -5.90 -1.04
CA ALA A 323 -29.82 -6.61 0.20
C ALA A 323 -28.46 -7.33 0.16
N PRO A 324 -27.68 -7.32 1.27
CA PRO A 324 -26.45 -8.09 1.39
C PRO A 324 -26.60 -9.57 1.05
N LYS A 325 -25.58 -10.13 0.40
CA LYS A 325 -25.46 -11.58 0.22
C LYS A 325 -25.43 -12.23 1.61
N ASP A 326 -26.18 -13.32 1.79
CA ASP A 326 -26.28 -14.10 3.04
C ASP A 326 -27.13 -13.47 4.17
N MET A 327 -27.77 -12.32 3.95
CA MET A 327 -28.70 -11.75 4.93
C MET A 327 -30.04 -12.51 4.94
N ASN A 328 -30.54 -12.86 6.13
CA ASN A 328 -31.91 -13.35 6.28
C ASN A 328 -32.90 -12.19 6.08
N LEU A 329 -33.54 -12.17 4.91
CA LEU A 329 -34.38 -11.05 4.47
C LEU A 329 -35.68 -10.93 5.27
N ASP A 330 -36.27 -12.04 5.69
CA ASP A 330 -37.50 -12.03 6.48
C ASP A 330 -37.23 -11.45 7.88
N GLN A 331 -36.14 -11.90 8.53
CA GLN A 331 -35.68 -11.32 9.80
C GLN A 331 -35.33 -9.84 9.66
N HIS A 332 -34.75 -9.44 8.52
CA HIS A 332 -34.42 -8.04 8.26
C HIS A 332 -35.67 -7.16 8.09
N ILE A 333 -36.72 -7.66 7.42
CA ILE A 333 -38.02 -6.97 7.35
C ILE A 333 -38.59 -6.77 8.75
N ASP A 334 -38.58 -7.82 9.58
CA ASP A 334 -39.12 -7.76 10.94
C ASP A 334 -38.30 -6.83 11.84
N PHE A 335 -36.98 -6.79 11.66
CA PHE A 335 -36.12 -5.82 12.32
C PHE A 335 -36.48 -4.38 11.91
N ILE A 336 -36.60 -4.10 10.60
CA ILE A 336 -36.97 -2.76 10.10
C ILE A 336 -38.36 -2.34 10.58
N LYS A 337 -39.31 -3.28 10.66
CA LYS A 337 -40.63 -3.02 11.26
C LYS A 337 -40.50 -2.55 12.71
N GLN A 338 -39.66 -3.23 13.50
CA GLN A 338 -39.44 -2.86 14.89
C GLN A 338 -38.73 -1.51 15.02
N VAL A 339 -37.73 -1.21 14.16
CA VAL A 339 -37.03 0.07 14.15
C VAL A 339 -37.96 1.24 13.81
N ILE A 340 -38.76 1.13 12.73
CA ILE A 340 -39.69 2.20 12.33
C ILE A 340 -40.75 2.42 13.42
N LYS A 341 -41.25 1.35 14.07
CA LYS A 341 -42.19 1.44 15.19
C LYS A 341 -41.65 2.26 16.37
N LEU A 342 -40.33 2.32 16.56
CA LEU A 342 -39.72 3.16 17.60
C LEU A 342 -39.69 4.66 17.24
N ASN A 343 -39.79 5.02 15.95
CA ASN A 343 -39.52 6.37 15.47
C ASN A 343 -40.74 7.17 15.00
N THR A 344 -41.83 6.53 14.60
CA THR A 344 -42.99 7.25 14.00
C THR A 344 -44.31 6.76 14.59
N ILE A 345 -45.29 7.66 14.69
CA ILE A 345 -46.66 7.35 15.16
C ILE A 345 -47.51 6.78 14.02
N GLU A 346 -47.21 7.12 12.77
CA GLU A 346 -47.95 6.69 11.57
C GLU A 346 -47.44 5.35 10.97
N TYR A 347 -46.71 4.55 11.77
CA TYR A 347 -46.01 3.36 11.28
C TYR A 347 -46.95 2.24 10.80
N GLU A 348 -48.09 2.04 11.46
CA GLU A 348 -49.01 0.94 11.16
C GLU A 348 -49.62 1.07 9.77
N GLN A 349 -49.99 2.29 9.37
CA GLN A 349 -50.55 2.56 8.04
C GLN A 349 -49.53 2.24 6.92
N ARG A 350 -48.26 2.63 7.11
CA ARG A 350 -47.20 2.35 6.13
C ARG A 350 -46.91 0.85 6.03
N PHE A 351 -46.92 0.11 7.14
CA PHE A 351 -46.74 -1.35 7.11
C PHE A 351 -47.91 -2.09 6.50
N ASP A 352 -49.13 -1.69 6.80
CA ASP A 352 -50.32 -2.30 6.21
C ASP A 352 -50.32 -2.07 4.71
N MET A 353 -49.93 -0.88 4.24
CA MET A 353 -49.74 -0.60 2.83
C MET A 353 -48.62 -1.47 2.23
N ALA A 354 -47.45 -1.54 2.86
CA ALA A 354 -46.34 -2.35 2.36
C ALA A 354 -46.68 -3.85 2.29
N ASN A 355 -47.31 -4.40 3.33
CA ASN A 355 -47.78 -5.78 3.34
C ASN A 355 -48.85 -6.02 2.26
N LYS A 356 -49.76 -5.07 2.04
CA LYS A 356 -50.74 -5.14 0.93
C LYS A 356 -50.05 -5.15 -0.43
N PHE A 357 -49.03 -4.34 -0.64
CA PHE A 357 -48.27 -4.33 -1.90
C PHE A 357 -47.53 -5.65 -2.13
N VAL A 358 -46.89 -6.18 -1.09
CA VAL A 358 -46.22 -7.49 -1.15
C VAL A 358 -47.22 -8.59 -1.49
N ALA A 359 -48.35 -8.68 -0.77
CA ALA A 359 -49.37 -9.70 -0.99
C ALA A 359 -50.06 -9.58 -2.36
N LYS A 360 -50.26 -8.34 -2.83
CA LYS A 360 -50.87 -8.06 -4.12
C LYS A 360 -49.94 -8.44 -5.26
N TYR A 361 -48.71 -7.92 -5.26
CA TYR A 361 -47.86 -7.98 -6.45
C TYR A 361 -46.89 -9.15 -6.47
N VAL A 362 -46.31 -9.58 -5.33
CA VAL A 362 -45.21 -10.55 -5.33
C VAL A 362 -45.74 -11.97 -5.39
N ILE A 363 -45.13 -12.83 -6.23
CA ILE A 363 -45.48 -14.26 -6.35
C ILE A 363 -45.31 -14.98 -4.99
N ASP A 364 -46.22 -15.91 -4.66
CA ASP A 364 -46.19 -16.64 -3.39
C ASP A 364 -45.26 -17.87 -3.42
N GLU A 365 -45.04 -18.48 -4.60
CA GLU A 365 -44.19 -19.65 -4.79
C GLU A 365 -42.71 -19.32 -4.52
N GLU A 366 -42.06 -20.12 -3.65
CA GLU A 366 -40.63 -19.96 -3.38
C GLU A 366 -39.80 -20.43 -4.57
N MET A 367 -39.08 -19.49 -5.17
CA MET A 367 -38.14 -19.77 -6.25
C MET A 367 -36.80 -19.09 -5.99
N ASP A 368 -35.73 -19.82 -6.29
CA ASP A 368 -34.35 -19.31 -6.19
C ASP A 368 -34.09 -18.21 -7.22
N CYS A 369 -33.12 -17.34 -6.90
CA CYS A 369 -32.68 -16.28 -7.81
C CYS A 369 -32.07 -16.87 -9.08
N ILE A 370 -32.26 -16.18 -10.21
CA ILE A 370 -31.64 -16.56 -11.48
C ILE A 370 -30.42 -15.66 -11.68
N GLU A 371 -29.23 -16.20 -11.38
CA GLU A 371 -27.96 -15.55 -11.65
C GLU A 371 -27.61 -15.67 -13.14
N LYS A 372 -27.02 -14.61 -13.72
CA LYS A 372 -26.45 -14.67 -15.07
C LYS A 372 -25.29 -15.66 -15.05
N SER A 373 -25.18 -16.54 -16.06
CA SER A 373 -24.11 -17.53 -16.13
C SER A 373 -22.74 -16.86 -15.98
N SER A 374 -21.92 -17.39 -15.08
CA SER A 374 -20.74 -16.75 -14.50
C SER A 374 -19.53 -16.56 -15.45
N LEU A 375 -19.74 -16.63 -16.76
CA LEU A 375 -18.66 -16.58 -17.76
C LEU A 375 -18.10 -15.17 -18.02
N GLU A 376 -18.64 -14.12 -17.39
CA GLU A 376 -18.20 -12.73 -17.56
C GLU A 376 -17.60 -12.10 -16.27
N MET A 377 -17.26 -12.91 -15.25
CA MET A 377 -16.91 -12.43 -13.90
C MET A 377 -15.43 -12.07 -13.64
N ASP A 378 -14.66 -11.71 -14.68
CA ASP A 378 -13.24 -11.34 -14.51
C ASP A 378 -13.00 -9.83 -14.25
N GLN A 379 -14.04 -9.05 -13.94
CA GLN A 379 -13.90 -7.64 -13.52
C GLN A 379 -14.47 -7.40 -12.11
N TYR A 380 -13.88 -8.10 -11.14
CA TYR A 380 -13.92 -7.70 -9.73
C TYR A 380 -13.17 -6.38 -9.56
N TYR A 381 -13.82 -5.37 -8.97
CA TYR A 381 -13.33 -4.74 -7.71
C TYR A 381 -14.16 -3.55 -7.18
N TYR A 382 -15.21 -3.05 -7.86
CA TYR A 382 -15.88 -1.81 -7.35
C TYR A 382 -17.41 -1.75 -7.27
N ASN A 383 -18.18 -2.72 -7.77
CA ASN A 383 -19.64 -2.69 -7.55
C ASN A 383 -20.05 -3.73 -6.49
N ASN A 384 -20.31 -3.24 -5.28
CA ASN A 384 -20.80 -4.03 -4.13
C ASN A 384 -22.31 -4.34 -4.21
N ASN A 385 -23.00 -3.98 -5.28
CA ASN A 385 -24.46 -4.10 -5.33
C ASN A 385 -24.88 -5.49 -5.80
N HIS A 386 -25.26 -6.36 -4.85
CA HIS A 386 -25.64 -7.76 -5.11
C HIS A 386 -26.75 -7.89 -6.16
N PHE A 387 -27.67 -6.92 -6.23
CA PHE A 387 -28.77 -6.96 -7.19
C PHE A 387 -28.36 -6.64 -8.62
N ASP A 388 -27.22 -5.98 -8.86
CA ASP A 388 -26.78 -5.65 -10.23
C ASP A 388 -26.48 -6.90 -11.06
N SER A 389 -25.98 -7.98 -10.44
CA SER A 389 -25.63 -9.23 -11.12
C SER A 389 -26.82 -10.17 -11.37
N ILE A 390 -27.95 -9.92 -10.71
CA ILE A 390 -29.12 -10.81 -10.75
C ILE A 390 -30.03 -10.41 -11.91
N TYR A 391 -30.47 -11.39 -12.70
CA TYR A 391 -31.47 -11.16 -13.73
C TYR A 391 -32.82 -10.87 -13.07
N GLN A 392 -33.29 -11.79 -12.22
CA GLN A 392 -34.55 -11.70 -11.50
C GLN A 392 -34.35 -12.08 -10.03
N LEU A 393 -34.90 -11.27 -9.12
CA LEU A 393 -34.80 -11.48 -7.68
C LEU A 393 -35.45 -12.82 -7.30
N SER A 394 -34.98 -13.47 -6.22
CA SER A 394 -35.73 -14.58 -5.61
C SER A 394 -37.07 -14.09 -5.05
N THR A 395 -37.96 -15.01 -4.68
CA THR A 395 -39.24 -14.63 -4.05
C THR A 395 -39.01 -13.85 -2.74
N LYS A 396 -38.06 -14.27 -1.90
CA LYS A 396 -37.67 -13.57 -0.67
C LYS A 396 -37.11 -12.18 -0.93
N GLN A 397 -36.23 -12.06 -1.93
CA GLN A 397 -35.67 -10.77 -2.36
C GLN A 397 -36.75 -9.84 -2.93
N SER A 398 -37.71 -10.38 -3.68
CA SER A 398 -38.85 -9.64 -4.22
C SER A 398 -39.75 -9.11 -3.11
N ARG A 399 -40.09 -9.95 -2.12
CA ARG A 399 -40.86 -9.54 -0.92
C ARG A 399 -40.14 -8.44 -0.15
N TRP A 400 -38.86 -8.63 0.12
CA TRP A 400 -38.01 -7.64 0.79
C TRP A 400 -37.97 -6.31 0.04
N TYR A 401 -37.70 -6.35 -1.26
CA TYR A 401 -37.58 -5.14 -2.07
C TYR A 401 -38.91 -4.38 -2.14
N MET A 402 -40.00 -5.09 -2.40
CA MET A 402 -41.33 -4.49 -2.51
C MET A 402 -41.78 -3.90 -1.17
N PHE A 403 -41.46 -4.55 -0.05
CA PHE A 403 -41.69 -4.00 1.28
C PHE A 403 -40.95 -2.67 1.50
N MET A 404 -39.64 -2.63 1.20
CA MET A 404 -38.85 -1.39 1.33
C MET A 404 -39.33 -0.29 0.40
N PHE A 405 -39.66 -0.64 -0.84
CA PHE A 405 -40.18 0.26 -1.86
C PHE A 405 -41.46 0.96 -1.39
N SER A 406 -42.41 0.18 -0.86
CA SER A 406 -43.69 0.69 -0.36
C SER A 406 -43.56 1.55 0.89
N ILE A 407 -42.45 1.48 1.63
CA ILE A 407 -42.21 2.37 2.76
C ILE A 407 -41.64 3.72 2.28
N MET A 408 -40.88 3.72 1.18
CA MET A 408 -39.99 4.82 0.82
C MET A 408 -40.52 5.78 -0.24
N HIS A 409 -41.34 5.35 -1.20
CA HIS A 409 -42.05 6.16 -2.23
C HIS A 409 -41.32 7.32 -2.96
N ILE A 410 -40.04 7.61 -2.72
CA ILE A 410 -39.43 8.91 -3.10
C ILE A 410 -38.45 8.78 -4.28
N LEU A 411 -37.73 7.66 -4.42
CA LEU A 411 -36.65 7.55 -5.42
C LEU A 411 -36.90 6.43 -6.45
N PRO A 412 -36.55 6.66 -7.74
CA PRO A 412 -36.74 5.72 -8.84
C PRO A 412 -35.82 4.51 -8.66
N PRO A 413 -36.34 3.35 -8.25
CA PRO A 413 -35.49 2.31 -7.70
C PRO A 413 -35.24 1.28 -8.81
N ALA A 414 -34.01 1.29 -9.34
CA ALA A 414 -33.65 0.59 -10.58
C ALA A 414 -33.90 -0.92 -10.58
N HIS A 415 -34.06 -1.54 -9.39
CA HIS A 415 -34.31 -2.97 -9.24
C HIS A 415 -35.80 -3.34 -9.18
N ILE A 416 -36.74 -2.39 -9.28
CA ILE A 416 -38.19 -2.65 -9.25
C ILE A 416 -38.65 -3.61 -10.35
N PHE A 417 -38.05 -3.53 -11.53
CA PHE A 417 -38.34 -4.44 -12.65
C PHE A 417 -37.70 -5.84 -12.50
N LYS A 418 -36.93 -6.07 -11.43
CA LYS A 418 -36.37 -7.39 -11.09
C LYS A 418 -37.27 -8.16 -10.11
N VAL A 419 -38.28 -7.50 -9.54
CA VAL A 419 -39.28 -8.12 -8.65
C VAL A 419 -40.11 -9.15 -9.42
N ARG A 420 -40.38 -10.29 -8.80
CA ARG A 420 -41.28 -11.32 -9.35
C ARG A 420 -42.73 -10.94 -9.11
N VAL A 421 -43.39 -10.46 -10.15
CA VAL A 421 -44.79 -10.03 -10.08
C VAL A 421 -45.74 -11.15 -10.54
N LYS A 422 -46.85 -11.36 -9.83
CA LYS A 422 -47.93 -12.30 -10.21
C LYS A 422 -48.44 -11.96 -11.62
N ASP A 423 -48.62 -12.98 -12.46
CA ASP A 423 -48.95 -12.77 -13.88
C ASP A 423 -50.23 -11.96 -14.07
N GLU A 424 -51.25 -12.23 -13.26
CA GLU A 424 -52.54 -11.52 -13.26
C GLU A 424 -52.45 -10.07 -12.73
N GLN A 425 -51.35 -9.67 -12.09
CA GLN A 425 -51.15 -8.34 -11.53
C GLN A 425 -50.11 -7.49 -12.29
N LYS A 426 -49.51 -8.03 -13.37
CA LYS A 426 -48.47 -7.31 -14.15
C LYS A 426 -48.96 -5.99 -14.72
N THR A 427 -50.18 -5.95 -15.24
CA THR A 427 -50.79 -4.73 -15.80
C THR A 427 -50.91 -3.63 -14.75
N GLU A 428 -51.51 -3.94 -13.59
CA GLU A 428 -51.67 -2.99 -12.49
C GLU A 428 -50.33 -2.56 -11.89
N PHE A 429 -49.34 -3.46 -11.87
CA PHE A 429 -47.99 -3.14 -11.42
C PHE A 429 -47.30 -2.13 -12.35
N ILE A 430 -47.39 -2.33 -13.66
CA ILE A 430 -46.83 -1.39 -14.64
C ILE A 430 -47.53 -0.03 -14.58
N GLU A 431 -48.86 -0.02 -14.41
CA GLU A 431 -49.61 1.23 -14.23
C GLU A 431 -49.16 1.99 -12.97
N MET A 432 -48.91 1.28 -11.87
CA MET A 432 -48.37 1.85 -10.64
C MET A 432 -46.99 2.47 -10.88
N VAL A 433 -46.08 1.74 -11.53
CA VAL A 433 -44.73 2.25 -11.82
C VAL A 433 -44.79 3.47 -12.75
N TYR A 434 -45.65 3.45 -13.77
CA TYR A 434 -45.86 4.58 -14.67
C TYR A 434 -46.37 5.82 -13.92
N LYS A 435 -47.38 5.67 -13.06
CA LYS A 435 -47.91 6.78 -12.25
C LYS A 435 -46.85 7.40 -11.34
N MET A 436 -45.90 6.60 -10.85
CA MET A 436 -44.85 7.08 -9.94
C MET A 436 -43.65 7.69 -10.67
N TYR A 437 -43.23 7.13 -11.81
CA TYR A 437 -41.93 7.47 -12.42
C TYR A 437 -41.98 7.79 -13.92
N GLY A 438 -43.15 7.69 -14.54
CA GLY A 438 -43.36 8.00 -15.95
C GLY A 438 -42.88 6.90 -16.92
N TRP A 439 -43.11 7.17 -18.21
CA TRP A 439 -42.76 6.26 -19.31
C TRP A 439 -41.25 6.11 -19.46
N GLY A 440 -40.52 7.23 -19.39
CA GLY A 440 -39.06 7.25 -19.51
C GLY A 440 -38.36 6.34 -18.51
N PHE A 441 -38.90 6.19 -17.30
CA PHE A 441 -38.34 5.25 -16.31
C PHE A 441 -38.55 3.78 -16.73
N ILE A 442 -39.76 3.41 -17.15
CA ILE A 442 -40.08 2.05 -17.63
C ILE A 442 -39.23 1.70 -18.85
N MET A 443 -39.12 2.62 -19.80
CA MET A 443 -38.37 2.45 -21.02
C MET A 443 -36.86 2.25 -20.76
N ASN A 444 -36.29 2.99 -19.81
CA ASN A 444 -34.85 3.02 -19.57
C ASN A 444 -34.34 2.00 -18.55
N GLN A 445 -35.20 1.54 -17.64
CA GLN A 445 -34.85 0.62 -16.55
C GLN A 445 -35.57 -0.73 -16.63
N GLY A 446 -36.70 -0.78 -17.34
CA GLY A 446 -37.48 -1.99 -17.53
C GLY A 446 -36.98 -2.83 -18.69
N ARG A 447 -37.27 -4.13 -18.63
CA ARG A 447 -37.08 -5.06 -19.74
C ARG A 447 -38.07 -4.85 -20.88
N LEU A 448 -37.76 -5.41 -22.05
CA LEU A 448 -38.62 -5.38 -23.23
C LEU A 448 -40.07 -5.77 -22.95
N GLU A 449 -40.30 -6.79 -22.12
CA GLU A 449 -41.65 -7.25 -21.75
C GLU A 449 -42.46 -6.15 -21.05
N HIS A 450 -41.83 -5.38 -20.16
CA HIS A 450 -42.47 -4.27 -19.45
C HIS A 450 -42.76 -3.10 -20.39
N VAL A 451 -41.82 -2.80 -21.30
CA VAL A 451 -41.99 -1.76 -22.33
C VAL A 451 -43.15 -2.11 -23.26
N LYS A 452 -43.22 -3.36 -23.73
CA LYS A 452 -44.33 -3.85 -24.56
C LYS A 452 -45.67 -3.76 -23.84
N LEU A 453 -45.71 -4.15 -22.57
CA LEU A 453 -46.92 -4.09 -21.76
C LEU A 453 -47.40 -2.65 -21.57
N ALA A 454 -46.52 -1.74 -21.12
CA ALA A 454 -46.84 -0.32 -20.96
C ALA A 454 -47.29 0.33 -22.29
N HIS A 455 -46.62 0.00 -23.40
CA HIS A 455 -46.99 0.47 -24.75
C HIS A 455 -48.39 -0.03 -25.15
N SER A 456 -48.71 -1.32 -24.89
CA SER A 456 -50.05 -1.89 -25.17
C SER A 456 -51.17 -1.27 -24.33
N MET A 457 -50.83 -0.69 -23.19
CA MET A 457 -51.75 0.03 -22.30
C MET A 457 -51.90 1.52 -22.67
N GLY A 458 -51.15 2.00 -23.67
CA GLY A 458 -51.13 3.42 -24.04
C GLY A 458 -50.39 4.33 -23.05
N LEU A 459 -49.53 3.77 -22.18
CA LEU A 459 -48.77 4.51 -21.17
C LEU A 459 -47.47 5.09 -21.76
N ILE A 460 -47.59 5.87 -22.84
CA ILE A 460 -46.47 6.41 -23.61
C ILE A 460 -46.43 7.93 -23.46
N ASP A 461 -45.27 8.48 -23.14
CA ASP A 461 -45.01 9.92 -23.26
C ASP A 461 -44.06 10.17 -24.45
N PRO A 462 -44.52 10.90 -25.50
CA PRO A 462 -43.68 11.31 -26.64
C PRO A 462 -42.39 12.05 -26.29
N ASN A 463 -42.38 12.75 -25.16
CA ASN A 463 -41.32 13.68 -24.82
C ASN A 463 -40.19 13.01 -24.03
N ASP A 464 -40.44 11.81 -23.51
CA ASP A 464 -39.46 11.07 -22.72
C ASP A 464 -38.37 10.43 -23.61
N LEU A 465 -37.13 10.54 -23.16
CA LEU A 465 -35.96 10.12 -23.94
C LEU A 465 -35.54 8.69 -23.62
N PHE A 466 -35.23 7.91 -24.66
CA PHE A 466 -34.57 6.61 -24.49
C PHE A 466 -33.07 6.80 -24.18
N VAL A 467 -32.71 6.46 -22.95
CA VAL A 467 -31.36 6.49 -22.41
C VAL A 467 -31.02 5.08 -21.92
N PRO A 468 -30.10 4.36 -22.59
CA PRO A 468 -29.82 2.96 -22.33
C PRO A 468 -29.16 2.75 -20.96
N LYS A 469 -29.96 2.58 -19.89
CA LYS A 469 -29.48 2.40 -18.51
C LYS A 469 -29.53 0.94 -18.03
N HIS A 470 -30.03 0.02 -18.87
CA HIS A 470 -30.34 -1.36 -18.49
C HIS A 470 -29.10 -2.21 -18.10
N LYS A 471 -27.86 -1.71 -18.27
CA LYS A 471 -26.57 -2.42 -18.08
C LYS A 471 -26.43 -3.75 -18.87
N ASP A 472 -27.46 -4.15 -19.61
CA ASP A 472 -27.55 -5.35 -20.44
C ASP A 472 -27.82 -4.92 -21.88
N GLY A 473 -26.78 -4.96 -22.71
CA GLY A 473 -26.85 -4.50 -24.09
C GLY A 473 -27.82 -5.27 -24.97
N HIS A 474 -28.16 -6.53 -24.63
CA HIS A 474 -29.19 -7.27 -25.36
C HIS A 474 -30.59 -6.72 -25.10
N GLN A 475 -30.91 -6.40 -23.83
CA GLN A 475 -32.20 -5.78 -23.49
C GLN A 475 -32.30 -4.38 -24.07
N THR A 476 -31.24 -3.58 -23.93
CA THR A 476 -31.15 -2.26 -24.56
C THR A 476 -31.45 -2.33 -26.06
N MET A 477 -30.77 -3.23 -26.79
CA MET A 477 -30.95 -3.37 -28.23
C MET A 477 -32.37 -3.82 -28.59
N ASN A 478 -32.94 -4.78 -27.86
CA ASN A 478 -34.28 -5.28 -28.12
C ASN A 478 -35.37 -4.22 -27.87
N ILE A 479 -35.22 -3.41 -26.80
CA ILE A 479 -36.12 -2.29 -26.52
C ILE A 479 -36.02 -1.26 -27.65
N MET A 480 -34.81 -0.92 -28.06
CA MET A 480 -34.61 0.07 -29.12
C MET A 480 -35.18 -0.38 -30.48
N GLN A 481 -34.97 -1.65 -30.84
CA GLN A 481 -35.60 -2.25 -32.03
C GLN A 481 -37.13 -2.19 -31.95
N TYR A 482 -37.69 -2.54 -30.81
CA TYR A 482 -39.14 -2.50 -30.62
C TYR A 482 -39.71 -1.09 -30.78
N LEU A 483 -39.08 -0.08 -30.15
CA LEU A 483 -39.49 1.32 -30.27
C LEU A 483 -39.37 1.84 -31.71
N TYR A 484 -38.35 1.40 -32.45
CA TYR A 484 -38.21 1.69 -33.87
C TYR A 484 -39.37 1.08 -34.68
N ASP A 485 -39.66 -0.20 -34.49
CA ASP A 485 -40.68 -0.93 -35.25
C ASP A 485 -42.10 -0.40 -35.01
N THR A 486 -42.37 0.13 -33.81
CA THR A 486 -43.70 0.62 -33.42
C THR A 486 -43.89 2.13 -33.61
N ASN A 487 -42.92 2.84 -34.20
CA ASN A 487 -42.89 4.31 -34.22
C ASN A 487 -43.07 4.93 -32.81
N GLY A 488 -42.54 4.27 -31.78
CA GLY A 488 -42.71 4.58 -30.35
C GLY A 488 -42.06 5.88 -29.87
N ILE A 489 -41.86 6.83 -30.79
CA ILE A 489 -41.33 8.19 -30.62
C ILE A 489 -39.88 8.20 -30.15
N ILE A 490 -38.98 8.36 -31.11
CA ILE A 490 -37.58 8.68 -30.85
C ILE A 490 -37.28 9.97 -31.59
N THR A 491 -37.34 11.11 -30.88
CA THR A 491 -37.14 12.43 -31.48
C THR A 491 -35.66 12.67 -31.79
N SER A 492 -35.35 13.56 -32.73
CA SER A 492 -33.99 13.96 -33.07
C SER A 492 -33.20 14.59 -31.90
N GLN A 493 -33.87 15.03 -30.82
CA GLN A 493 -33.22 15.56 -29.62
C GLN A 493 -32.65 14.44 -28.71
N THR A 494 -33.12 13.20 -28.87
CA THR A 494 -32.82 12.05 -27.99
C THR A 494 -31.38 11.56 -28.10
N TYR A 495 -30.77 11.64 -29.29
CA TYR A 495 -29.65 10.76 -29.62
C TYR A 495 -28.24 11.31 -29.34
N ASN A 496 -28.07 12.63 -29.27
CA ASN A 496 -26.77 13.23 -28.93
C ASN A 496 -26.28 12.78 -27.53
N TYR A 497 -27.21 12.44 -26.62
CA TYR A 497 -26.87 11.93 -25.29
C TYR A 497 -26.81 10.40 -25.20
N THR A 498 -27.35 9.67 -26.18
CA THR A 498 -27.48 8.20 -26.11
C THR A 498 -26.13 7.51 -26.15
N VAL A 499 -25.21 7.93 -27.03
CA VAL A 499 -23.88 7.31 -27.17
C VAL A 499 -23.04 7.47 -25.90
N ASP A 500 -23.15 8.63 -25.24
CA ASP A 500 -22.44 8.90 -23.97
C ASP A 500 -22.93 8.02 -22.81
N GLN A 501 -24.18 7.57 -22.90
CA GLN A 501 -24.84 6.73 -21.89
C GLN A 501 -24.71 5.23 -22.20
N CYS A 502 -24.29 4.85 -23.41
CA CYS A 502 -23.99 3.47 -23.75
C CYS A 502 -22.89 2.90 -22.84
N GLY A 503 -23.18 1.73 -22.27
CA GLY A 503 -22.24 0.90 -21.53
C GLY A 503 -21.25 0.21 -22.46
N ARG A 504 -20.27 -0.46 -21.86
CA ARG A 504 -19.19 -1.14 -22.59
C ARG A 504 -19.69 -2.15 -23.65
N ASN A 505 -20.83 -2.79 -23.43
CA ASN A 505 -21.31 -3.90 -24.26
C ASN A 505 -22.44 -3.49 -25.23
N ASP A 506 -22.59 -2.20 -25.49
CA ASP A 506 -23.70 -1.64 -26.28
C ASP A 506 -23.34 -1.45 -27.76
N ASP A 507 -22.38 -2.21 -28.28
CA ASP A 507 -21.86 -2.03 -29.65
C ASP A 507 -22.94 -2.21 -30.73
N LYS A 508 -23.86 -3.15 -30.50
CA LYS A 508 -25.01 -3.37 -31.40
C LYS A 508 -25.97 -2.19 -31.40
N VAL A 509 -26.11 -1.50 -30.26
CA VAL A 509 -26.92 -0.30 -30.12
C VAL A 509 -26.30 0.82 -30.95
N ILE A 510 -24.98 1.02 -30.84
CA ILE A 510 -24.24 2.00 -31.66
C ILE A 510 -24.39 1.71 -33.15
N MET A 511 -24.20 0.44 -33.57
CA MET A 511 -24.37 0.05 -34.97
C MET A 511 -25.79 0.30 -35.48
N PHE A 512 -26.80 -0.06 -34.69
CA PHE A 512 -28.20 0.16 -35.07
C PHE A 512 -28.51 1.65 -35.21
N LEU A 513 -28.12 2.46 -34.24
CA LEU A 513 -28.35 3.90 -34.30
C LEU A 513 -27.66 4.52 -35.52
N TYR A 514 -26.44 4.10 -35.84
CA TYR A 514 -25.74 4.58 -37.03
C TYR A 514 -26.46 4.19 -38.33
N GLN A 515 -26.98 2.96 -38.41
CA GLN A 515 -27.68 2.44 -39.59
C GLN A 515 -29.04 3.11 -39.81
N HIS A 516 -29.81 3.32 -38.74
CA HIS A 516 -31.20 3.79 -38.84
C HIS A 516 -31.35 5.30 -38.60
N TYR A 517 -30.40 5.92 -37.89
CA TYR A 517 -30.43 7.32 -37.48
C TYR A 517 -29.08 8.03 -37.68
N PRO A 518 -28.46 7.96 -38.88
CA PRO A 518 -27.10 8.50 -39.11
C PRO A 518 -26.99 10.01 -38.92
N HIS A 519 -28.11 10.74 -39.02
CA HIS A 519 -28.17 12.19 -38.84
C HIS A 519 -28.15 12.63 -37.38
N VAL A 520 -28.31 11.69 -36.44
CA VAL A 520 -28.43 12.00 -35.01
C VAL A 520 -27.29 11.48 -34.14
N ILE A 521 -26.34 10.75 -34.72
CA ILE A 521 -25.08 10.45 -34.05
C ILE A 521 -23.96 11.17 -34.78
N SER A 522 -23.20 11.97 -34.04
CA SER A 522 -21.97 12.51 -34.59
C SER A 522 -20.88 11.43 -34.64
N GLN A 523 -20.04 11.47 -35.67
CA GLN A 523 -18.86 10.62 -35.77
C GLN A 523 -17.95 10.76 -34.55
N ASP A 524 -17.86 11.97 -33.98
CA ASP A 524 -17.11 12.27 -32.76
C ASP A 524 -17.60 11.44 -31.55
N ASP A 525 -18.92 11.26 -31.40
CA ASP A 525 -19.49 10.51 -30.28
C ASP A 525 -19.13 9.03 -30.38
N ILE A 526 -19.19 8.46 -31.58
CA ILE A 526 -18.80 7.07 -31.82
C ILE A 526 -17.30 6.89 -31.56
N LEU A 527 -16.45 7.83 -32.01
CA LEU A 527 -15.01 7.79 -31.71
C LEU A 527 -14.73 7.88 -30.21
N LYS A 528 -15.48 8.72 -29.48
CA LYS A 528 -15.40 8.82 -28.01
C LYS A 528 -15.77 7.49 -27.34
N TYR A 529 -16.84 6.84 -27.79
CA TYR A 529 -17.25 5.51 -27.32
C TYR A 529 -16.19 4.44 -27.61
N ILE A 530 -15.69 4.36 -28.85
CA ILE A 530 -14.63 3.44 -29.29
C ILE A 530 -13.40 3.59 -28.40
N LYS A 531 -12.97 4.83 -28.15
CA LYS A 531 -11.80 5.13 -27.30
C LYS A 531 -12.05 4.74 -25.84
N LYS A 532 -13.23 5.06 -25.30
CA LYS A 532 -13.59 4.79 -23.89
C LYS A 532 -13.54 3.30 -23.57
N TYR A 533 -14.00 2.46 -24.50
CA TYR A 533 -14.14 1.02 -24.27
C TYR A 533 -13.12 0.13 -25.03
N GLY A 534 -12.37 0.68 -25.98
CA GLY A 534 -11.36 -0.03 -26.78
C GLY A 534 -11.96 -0.89 -27.91
N HIS A 535 -13.10 -0.48 -28.46
CA HIS A 535 -13.90 -1.27 -29.41
C HIS A 535 -13.62 -0.85 -30.85
N TYR A 536 -12.35 -0.93 -31.26
CA TYR A 536 -11.85 -0.35 -32.52
C TYR A 536 -12.41 -0.96 -33.80
N TYR A 537 -13.06 -2.13 -33.75
CA TYR A 537 -13.75 -2.69 -34.91
C TYR A 537 -14.96 -1.85 -35.35
N LEU A 538 -15.53 -1.03 -34.45
CA LEU A 538 -16.58 -0.08 -34.80
C LEU A 538 -16.08 1.08 -35.66
N VAL A 539 -14.78 1.22 -35.89
CA VAL A 539 -14.26 2.17 -36.90
C VAL A 539 -14.72 1.75 -38.31
N ASP A 540 -15.00 0.46 -38.52
CA ASP A 540 -15.38 -0.05 -39.84
C ASP A 540 -16.75 0.45 -40.33
N ILE A 541 -17.64 0.84 -39.41
CA ILE A 541 -18.95 1.40 -39.78
C ILE A 541 -18.87 2.89 -40.13
N LEU A 542 -17.78 3.58 -39.79
CA LEU A 542 -17.66 5.02 -40.01
C LEU A 542 -17.28 5.31 -41.47
N VAL A 543 -18.17 6.00 -42.18
CA VAL A 543 -17.92 6.45 -43.56
C VAL A 543 -16.95 7.63 -43.55
N ILE A 544 -15.80 7.50 -44.20
CA ILE A 544 -14.84 8.60 -44.41
C ILE A 544 -15.46 9.57 -45.42
N LYS A 545 -16.12 10.63 -44.95
CA LYS A 545 -16.53 11.74 -45.81
C LYS A 545 -15.29 12.55 -46.18
N GLN A 546 -14.94 12.60 -47.46
CA GLN A 546 -13.72 13.26 -47.94
C GLN A 546 -13.75 14.80 -47.83
N GLU A 547 -14.91 15.43 -47.58
CA GLU A 547 -15.10 16.87 -47.74
C GLU A 547 -15.57 17.62 -46.47
N GLU A 548 -15.88 16.95 -45.36
CA GLU A 548 -16.27 17.64 -44.12
C GLU A 548 -15.01 18.06 -43.33
N ALA A 549 -15.01 19.30 -42.85
CA ALA A 549 -13.92 19.91 -42.10
C ALA A 549 -13.39 18.97 -41.01
N ARG A 550 -12.09 18.67 -41.07
CA ARG A 550 -11.41 17.81 -40.09
C ARG A 550 -11.71 18.33 -38.68
N SER A 551 -12.26 17.48 -37.83
CA SER A 551 -12.47 17.79 -36.42
C SER A 551 -11.11 18.06 -35.76
N ASP A 552 -10.95 19.23 -35.12
CA ASP A 552 -9.73 19.60 -34.37
C ASP A 552 -9.51 18.73 -33.11
N LYS A 553 -10.43 17.80 -32.81
CA LYS A 553 -10.34 16.94 -31.62
C LYS A 553 -9.33 15.81 -31.84
N ARG A 554 -8.18 15.96 -31.19
CA ARG A 554 -7.09 14.99 -31.11
C ARG A 554 -7.53 13.66 -30.46
N CYS A 555 -7.28 12.54 -31.13
CA CYS A 555 -7.59 11.20 -30.65
C CYS A 555 -6.36 10.47 -30.09
N TYR A 556 -6.21 10.42 -28.75
CA TYR A 556 -5.12 9.71 -28.08
C TYR A 556 -5.42 8.22 -27.87
N ILE A 557 -4.58 7.34 -28.42
CA ILE A 557 -4.68 5.87 -28.31
C ILE A 557 -3.47 5.36 -27.49
N ARG A 558 -3.68 5.18 -26.19
CA ARG A 558 -2.70 4.55 -25.27
C ARG A 558 -3.02 3.10 -24.94
N ASN A 559 -4.25 2.66 -25.21
CA ASN A 559 -4.69 1.27 -25.05
C ASN A 559 -4.97 0.69 -26.42
N SER A 560 -4.04 -0.10 -26.93
CA SER A 560 -4.13 -0.71 -28.27
C SER A 560 -4.72 -2.13 -28.24
N ARG A 561 -5.32 -2.54 -27.12
CA ARG A 561 -6.08 -3.80 -27.07
C ARG A 561 -7.19 -3.76 -28.12
N ASN A 562 -7.27 -4.81 -28.94
CA ASN A 562 -8.24 -4.99 -30.03
C ASN A 562 -8.12 -4.03 -31.22
N ILE A 563 -7.07 -3.22 -31.31
CA ILE A 563 -6.76 -2.48 -32.54
C ILE A 563 -5.93 -3.36 -33.48
N ASN A 564 -6.19 -3.27 -34.78
CA ASN A 564 -5.38 -3.91 -35.82
C ASN A 564 -4.91 -2.85 -36.84
N ALA A 565 -4.08 -3.26 -37.79
CA ALA A 565 -3.48 -2.37 -38.79
C ALA A 565 -4.54 -1.63 -39.63
N THR A 566 -5.62 -2.31 -39.99
CA THR A 566 -6.72 -1.74 -40.78
C THR A 566 -7.51 -0.71 -39.99
N HIS A 567 -7.80 -0.97 -38.70
CA HIS A 567 -8.50 -0.02 -37.83
C HIS A 567 -7.67 1.25 -37.62
N LEU A 568 -6.36 1.11 -37.39
CA LEU A 568 -5.45 2.24 -37.20
C LEU A 568 -5.33 3.09 -38.47
N ASP A 569 -5.20 2.47 -39.64
CA ASP A 569 -5.16 3.18 -40.93
C ASP A 569 -6.44 4.01 -41.17
N LYS A 570 -7.62 3.45 -40.86
CA LYS A 570 -8.88 4.18 -40.92
C LYS A 570 -8.89 5.36 -39.95
N LEU A 571 -8.47 5.17 -38.69
CA LEU A 571 -8.43 6.24 -37.70
C LEU A 571 -7.51 7.40 -38.14
N ILE A 572 -6.32 7.09 -38.68
CA ILE A 572 -5.38 8.11 -39.20
C ILE A 572 -6.02 8.92 -40.34
N LYS A 573 -6.81 8.27 -41.21
CA LYS A 573 -7.53 8.96 -42.30
C LYS A 573 -8.68 9.83 -41.82
N MET A 574 -9.25 9.54 -40.65
CA MET A 574 -10.41 10.25 -40.10
C MET A 574 -10.05 11.53 -39.35
N GLY A 575 -8.81 11.68 -38.86
CA GLY A 575 -8.40 12.88 -38.14
C GLY A 575 -7.05 12.75 -37.42
N PRO A 576 -6.65 13.77 -36.64
CA PRO A 576 -5.40 13.73 -35.87
C PRO A 576 -5.44 12.67 -34.78
N VAL A 577 -4.70 11.58 -34.98
CA VAL A 577 -4.55 10.46 -34.03
C VAL A 577 -3.17 10.53 -33.40
N HIS A 578 -3.09 10.30 -32.09
CA HIS A 578 -1.83 10.12 -31.36
C HIS A 578 -1.75 8.67 -30.86
N TYR A 579 -0.96 7.85 -31.53
CA TYR A 579 -0.79 6.44 -31.16
C TYR A 579 0.47 6.24 -30.30
N TYR A 580 0.31 5.56 -29.16
CA TYR A 580 1.42 5.19 -28.27
C TYR A 580 1.58 3.68 -28.22
N TYR A 581 2.81 3.24 -27.97
CA TYR A 581 3.09 1.83 -27.71
C TYR A 581 2.43 1.36 -26.41
N ASP A 582 1.70 0.24 -26.47
CA ASP A 582 1.12 -0.45 -25.31
C ASP A 582 1.89 -1.74 -25.03
N ASP A 583 2.66 -1.73 -23.94
CA ASP A 583 3.47 -2.86 -23.48
C ASP A 583 2.65 -4.13 -23.21
N ARG A 584 1.37 -3.97 -22.84
CA ARG A 584 0.47 -5.10 -22.55
C ARG A 584 0.11 -5.89 -23.81
N VAL A 585 0.27 -5.28 -24.98
CA VAL A 585 0.02 -5.90 -26.30
C VAL A 585 1.32 -6.35 -26.95
N GLY A 586 2.46 -5.78 -26.55
CA GLY A 586 3.79 -6.23 -26.95
C GLY A 586 4.06 -5.99 -28.44
N GLN A 587 4.64 -6.99 -29.11
CA GLN A 587 5.12 -6.89 -30.50
C GLN A 587 4.07 -6.38 -31.49
N LYS A 588 2.80 -6.77 -31.33
CA LYS A 588 1.70 -6.28 -32.19
C LYS A 588 1.54 -4.77 -32.08
N SER A 589 1.61 -4.22 -30.86
CA SER A 589 1.55 -2.77 -30.66
C SER A 589 2.77 -2.05 -31.23
N PHE A 590 3.92 -2.70 -31.27
CA PHE A 590 5.12 -2.12 -31.90
C PHE A 590 4.96 -2.04 -33.42
N GLN A 591 4.47 -3.10 -34.07
CA GLN A 591 4.17 -3.08 -35.51
C GLN A 591 3.16 -1.97 -35.87
N LEU A 592 2.15 -1.76 -35.02
CA LEU A 592 1.18 -0.68 -35.18
C LEU A 592 1.80 0.71 -35.01
N LEU A 593 2.74 0.87 -34.06
CA LEU A 593 3.50 2.11 -33.90
C LEU A 593 4.31 2.43 -35.18
N GLN A 594 4.96 1.41 -35.75
CA GLN A 594 5.72 1.56 -37.00
C GLN A 594 4.80 1.99 -38.14
N GLN A 595 3.64 1.36 -38.27
CA GLN A 595 2.64 1.72 -39.27
C GLN A 595 2.12 3.15 -39.08
N TYR A 596 1.80 3.56 -37.85
CA TYR A 596 1.35 4.91 -37.53
C TYR A 596 2.30 5.97 -38.07
N TYR A 597 3.58 5.83 -37.75
CA TYR A 597 4.63 6.75 -38.20
C TYR A 597 4.90 6.68 -39.71
N ASN A 598 4.68 5.53 -40.35
CA ASN A 598 4.82 5.39 -41.80
C ASN A 598 3.65 6.04 -42.57
N HIS A 599 2.43 6.03 -42.01
CA HIS A 599 1.21 6.48 -42.70
C HIS A 599 0.84 7.94 -42.45
N ILE A 600 1.48 8.61 -41.50
CA ILE A 600 1.13 9.99 -41.15
C ILE A 600 1.85 11.00 -42.06
N ASP A 601 1.09 11.76 -42.86
CA ASP A 601 1.63 12.67 -43.87
C ASP A 601 1.23 14.15 -43.70
N ASN A 602 0.25 14.47 -42.84
CA ASN A 602 -0.51 15.73 -42.94
C ASN A 602 -0.45 16.70 -41.72
N ASP A 603 0.14 16.34 -40.57
CA ASP A 603 0.17 17.21 -39.37
C ASP A 603 1.47 17.01 -38.55
N MET A 604 2.59 17.52 -39.08
CA MET A 604 3.92 17.24 -38.54
C MET A 604 4.13 17.73 -37.09
N GLU A 605 3.54 18.86 -36.68
CA GLU A 605 3.73 19.42 -35.34
C GLU A 605 3.11 18.52 -34.25
N SER A 606 1.91 18.01 -34.50
CA SER A 606 1.18 17.10 -33.63
C SER A 606 1.89 15.74 -33.49
N VAL A 607 2.42 15.22 -34.61
CA VAL A 607 3.22 13.98 -34.62
C VAL A 607 4.53 14.15 -33.88
N GLU A 608 5.20 15.29 -34.05
CA GLU A 608 6.46 15.57 -33.39
C GLU A 608 6.30 15.54 -31.87
N SER A 609 5.27 16.19 -31.32
CA SER A 609 4.97 16.14 -29.88
C SER A 609 4.76 14.70 -29.39
N THR A 610 4.01 13.90 -30.14
CA THR A 610 3.76 12.47 -29.84
C THR A 610 5.05 11.66 -29.85
N PHE A 611 5.92 11.94 -30.82
CA PHE A 611 7.22 11.31 -30.96
C PHE A 611 8.14 11.62 -29.78
N GLN A 612 8.23 12.89 -29.36
CA GLN A 612 9.02 13.26 -28.18
C GLN A 612 8.51 12.54 -26.92
N GLU A 613 7.18 12.50 -26.73
CA GLU A 613 6.56 11.82 -25.58
C GLU A 613 6.77 10.31 -25.61
N GLN A 614 6.60 9.67 -26.77
CA GLN A 614 6.81 8.22 -26.91
C GLN A 614 8.27 7.83 -26.65
N LEU A 615 9.25 8.63 -27.08
CA LEU A 615 10.67 8.40 -26.76
C LEU A 615 10.92 8.46 -25.25
N ASP A 616 10.35 9.44 -24.56
CA ASP A 616 10.47 9.59 -23.10
C ASP A 616 9.84 8.39 -22.37
N ILE A 617 8.60 8.01 -22.73
CA ILE A 617 7.90 6.85 -22.17
C ILE A 617 8.70 5.55 -22.40
N SER A 618 9.18 5.33 -23.62
CA SER A 618 9.92 4.10 -23.97
C SER A 618 11.24 4.01 -23.21
N THR A 619 11.91 5.15 -23.00
CA THR A 619 13.16 5.22 -22.22
C THR A 619 12.93 4.90 -20.75
N LYS A 620 11.90 5.50 -20.13
CA LYS A 620 11.52 5.23 -18.72
C LYS A 620 11.24 3.75 -18.47
N ASN A 621 10.59 3.09 -19.44
CA ASN A 621 10.25 1.68 -19.40
C ASN A 621 11.36 0.73 -19.90
N ASN A 622 12.57 1.24 -20.19
CA ASN A 622 13.71 0.46 -20.70
C ASN A 622 13.42 -0.34 -21.98
N GLN A 623 12.60 0.20 -22.89
CA GLN A 623 12.19 -0.44 -24.13
C GLN A 623 13.21 -0.19 -25.26
N ILE A 624 14.36 -0.85 -25.18
CA ILE A 624 15.53 -0.62 -26.06
C ILE A 624 15.18 -0.70 -27.55
N ASP A 625 14.47 -1.75 -27.97
CA ASP A 625 14.16 -1.97 -29.40
C ASP A 625 13.28 -0.86 -29.99
N ILE A 626 12.39 -0.29 -29.17
CA ILE A 626 11.50 0.80 -29.55
C ILE A 626 12.29 2.11 -29.64
N VAL A 627 13.13 2.40 -28.64
CA VAL A 627 14.01 3.57 -28.66
C VAL A 627 14.97 3.51 -29.84
N GLU A 628 15.58 2.36 -30.13
CA GLU A 628 16.46 2.17 -31.28
C GLU A 628 15.71 2.43 -32.59
N TRP A 629 14.50 1.90 -32.72
CA TRP A 629 13.71 2.13 -33.92
C TRP A 629 13.31 3.61 -34.08
N LEU A 630 12.86 4.27 -33.01
CA LEU A 630 12.48 5.68 -33.02
C LEU A 630 13.67 6.60 -33.33
N LEU A 631 14.87 6.28 -32.86
CA LEU A 631 16.07 7.09 -33.10
C LEU A 631 16.67 6.84 -34.48
N PHE A 632 16.85 5.59 -34.91
CA PHE A 632 17.66 5.26 -36.09
C PHE A 632 16.88 4.81 -37.31
N LYS A 633 15.69 4.24 -37.14
CA LYS A 633 14.94 3.61 -38.25
C LYS A 633 13.79 4.48 -38.74
N GLN A 634 13.22 5.29 -37.87
CA GLN A 634 12.19 6.24 -38.25
C GLN A 634 12.81 7.54 -38.76
N SER A 635 12.41 7.99 -39.95
CA SER A 635 12.99 9.16 -40.63
C SER A 635 12.14 10.43 -40.61
N LYS A 636 10.82 10.33 -40.33
CA LYS A 636 9.92 11.50 -40.43
C LYS A 636 10.07 12.50 -39.27
N CYS A 637 10.46 12.04 -38.08
CA CYS A 637 10.58 12.87 -36.89
C CYS A 637 11.98 12.73 -36.30
N LYS A 638 12.54 13.83 -35.79
CA LYS A 638 13.81 13.83 -35.06
C LYS A 638 13.60 14.25 -33.62
N PRO A 639 14.35 13.69 -32.66
CA PRO A 639 14.28 14.13 -31.28
C PRO A 639 14.90 15.52 -31.16
N ASN A 640 14.22 16.42 -30.44
CA ASN A 640 14.81 17.72 -30.15
C ASN A 640 15.90 17.59 -29.07
N LYS A 641 16.76 18.61 -28.96
CA LYS A 641 17.88 18.63 -28.00
C LYS A 641 17.41 18.35 -26.56
N THR A 642 16.29 18.93 -26.15
CA THR A 642 15.71 18.76 -24.82
C THR A 642 15.31 17.31 -24.55
N THR A 643 14.70 16.63 -25.53
CA THR A 643 14.33 15.21 -25.42
C THR A 643 15.56 14.32 -25.35
N ILE A 644 16.58 14.54 -26.21
CA ILE A 644 17.83 13.75 -26.17
C ILE A 644 18.48 13.87 -24.78
N ILE A 645 18.58 15.09 -24.25
CA ILE A 645 19.10 15.35 -22.90
C ILE A 645 18.25 14.64 -21.83
N SER A 646 16.92 14.65 -21.97
CA SER A 646 16.00 13.95 -21.07
C SER A 646 16.24 12.44 -21.07
N ILE A 647 16.21 11.79 -22.23
CA ILE A 647 16.34 10.33 -22.33
C ILE A 647 17.75 9.85 -21.97
N LEU A 648 18.79 10.64 -22.26
CA LEU A 648 20.16 10.36 -21.81
C LEU A 648 20.26 10.40 -20.28
N SER A 649 19.67 11.44 -19.68
CA SER A 649 19.62 11.62 -18.22
C SER A 649 18.86 10.46 -17.56
N GLU A 650 17.68 10.14 -18.07
CA GLU A 650 16.83 9.06 -17.57
C GLU A 650 17.54 7.70 -17.63
N SER A 651 18.14 7.37 -18.79
CA SER A 651 18.86 6.11 -18.96
C SER A 651 20.08 5.98 -18.04
N TYR A 652 20.79 7.08 -17.76
CA TYR A 652 21.87 7.08 -16.77
C TYR A 652 21.34 6.92 -15.34
N ASN A 653 20.29 7.67 -14.98
CA ASN A 653 19.71 7.68 -13.64
C ASN A 653 19.17 6.29 -13.27
N HIS A 654 18.53 5.59 -14.21
CA HIS A 654 18.06 4.23 -14.00
C HIS A 654 19.11 3.14 -14.29
N GLN A 655 20.35 3.51 -14.64
CA GLN A 655 21.45 2.60 -14.99
C GLN A 655 21.15 1.67 -16.19
N TYR A 656 20.33 2.12 -17.13
CA TYR A 656 20.04 1.42 -18.38
C TYR A 656 21.23 1.55 -19.36
N LYS A 657 22.33 0.85 -19.06
CA LYS A 657 23.59 0.91 -19.82
C LYS A 657 23.42 0.72 -21.34
N PRO A 658 22.58 -0.23 -21.83
CA PRO A 658 22.35 -0.38 -23.27
C PRO A 658 21.68 0.86 -23.90
N LEU A 659 20.63 1.39 -23.26
CA LEU A 659 19.96 2.61 -23.72
C LEU A 659 20.90 3.82 -23.69
N TYR A 660 21.67 3.99 -22.62
CA TYR A 660 22.63 5.08 -22.52
C TYR A 660 23.66 5.04 -23.67
N LYS A 661 24.20 3.86 -23.98
CA LYS A 661 25.11 3.68 -25.13
C LYS A 661 24.42 3.95 -26.47
N LEU A 662 23.19 3.49 -26.63
CA LEU A 662 22.38 3.69 -27.84
C LEU A 662 22.11 5.17 -28.11
N ILE A 663 21.65 5.91 -27.09
CA ILE A 663 21.36 7.35 -27.17
C ILE A 663 22.64 8.14 -27.43
N LYS A 664 23.75 7.77 -26.78
CA LYS A 664 25.04 8.40 -27.02
C LYS A 664 25.53 8.18 -28.45
N ARG A 665 25.38 6.96 -28.97
CA ARG A 665 25.71 6.62 -30.35
C ARG A 665 24.89 7.46 -31.33
N TYR A 666 23.59 7.58 -31.09
CA TYR A 666 22.70 8.41 -31.91
C TYR A 666 23.17 9.87 -31.95
N TYR A 667 23.49 10.43 -30.77
CA TYR A 667 23.99 11.81 -30.68
C TYR A 667 25.30 12.00 -31.46
N GLN A 668 26.20 11.02 -31.44
CA GLN A 668 27.47 11.08 -32.17
C GLN A 668 27.30 11.00 -33.68
N GLU A 669 26.39 10.16 -34.17
CA GLU A 669 26.15 9.96 -35.61
C GLU A 669 25.39 11.14 -36.26
N GLU A 670 24.42 11.74 -35.56
CA GLU A 670 23.58 12.81 -36.13
C GLU A 670 24.14 14.23 -35.91
N ASN A 671 25.02 14.45 -34.93
CA ASN A 671 25.51 15.79 -34.57
C ASN A 671 27.02 15.99 -34.80
N GLU A 672 27.59 15.40 -35.87
CA GLU A 672 28.98 15.66 -36.27
C GLU A 672 29.29 17.16 -36.50
N SER A 673 28.29 18.05 -36.54
CA SER A 673 28.42 19.49 -36.80
C SER A 673 28.13 20.43 -35.63
N LEU A 674 27.72 19.96 -34.45
CA LEU A 674 27.46 20.83 -33.29
C LEU A 674 28.63 20.82 -32.30
N GLU A 675 29.24 21.98 -32.10
CA GLU A 675 30.38 22.19 -31.17
C GLU A 675 30.00 22.01 -29.69
N GLU A 676 28.70 21.94 -29.36
CA GLU A 676 28.26 21.89 -27.97
C GLU A 676 28.17 20.45 -27.41
N PRO A 677 28.78 20.19 -26.24
CA PRO A 677 28.70 18.88 -25.59
C PRO A 677 27.28 18.60 -25.06
N LEU A 678 26.85 17.33 -25.18
CA LEU A 678 25.58 16.86 -24.62
C LEU A 678 25.61 16.93 -23.10
N GLN A 679 24.73 17.74 -22.52
CA GLN A 679 24.68 17.96 -21.06
C GLN A 679 23.58 17.15 -20.41
N PHE A 680 23.83 16.68 -19.20
CA PHE A 680 22.80 16.07 -18.37
C PHE A 680 21.88 17.12 -17.74
N LYS A 681 20.63 16.72 -17.46
CA LYS A 681 19.73 17.45 -16.57
C LYS A 681 20.34 17.57 -15.17
N LEU A 682 19.95 18.62 -14.44
CA LEU A 682 20.42 18.87 -13.07
C LEU A 682 20.23 17.64 -12.14
N GLU A 683 19.08 16.98 -12.26
CA GLU A 683 18.70 15.77 -11.50
C GLU A 683 19.70 14.60 -11.67
N THR A 684 20.35 14.50 -12.83
CA THR A 684 21.36 13.48 -13.08
C THR A 684 22.66 13.76 -12.33
N TRP A 685 23.01 15.03 -12.18
CA TRP A 685 24.16 15.43 -11.37
C TRP A 685 23.93 15.08 -9.90
N ASP A 686 22.71 15.27 -9.39
CA ASP A 686 22.32 14.80 -8.06
C ASP A 686 22.41 13.28 -7.95
N THR A 687 22.05 12.56 -9.00
CA THR A 687 22.17 11.10 -9.05
C THR A 687 23.64 10.65 -9.04
N ILE A 688 24.53 11.31 -9.80
CA ILE A 688 25.98 11.06 -9.77
C ILE A 688 26.52 11.31 -8.35
N ALA A 689 26.14 12.44 -7.76
CA ALA A 689 26.53 12.86 -6.43
C ALA A 689 26.07 11.88 -5.34
N SER A 690 24.80 11.45 -5.40
CA SER A 690 24.21 10.51 -4.44
C SER A 690 24.94 9.16 -4.39
N ARG A 691 25.56 8.76 -5.52
CA ARG A 691 26.33 7.53 -5.68
C ARG A 691 27.81 7.68 -5.32
N GLY A 692 28.29 8.91 -5.16
CA GLY A 692 29.71 9.18 -5.00
C GLY A 692 30.55 8.77 -6.21
N ASP A 693 30.01 8.83 -7.43
CA ASP A 693 30.71 8.39 -8.65
C ASP A 693 31.69 9.46 -9.17
N ILE A 694 32.81 9.60 -8.47
CA ILE A 694 33.88 10.58 -8.73
C ILE A 694 34.36 10.52 -10.19
N LYS A 695 34.62 9.30 -10.70
CA LYS A 695 35.17 9.10 -12.05
C LYS A 695 34.21 9.62 -13.12
N THR A 696 32.91 9.35 -12.93
CA THR A 696 31.90 9.82 -13.86
C THR A 696 31.68 11.32 -13.74
N PHE A 697 31.69 11.86 -12.53
CA PHE A 697 31.61 13.30 -12.29
C PHE A 697 32.74 14.05 -13.01
N ASP A 698 34.01 13.68 -12.78
CA ASP A 698 35.18 14.33 -13.38
C ASP A 698 35.14 14.29 -14.91
N LYS A 699 34.69 13.16 -15.45
CA LYS A 699 34.55 12.98 -16.89
C LYS A 699 33.55 13.95 -17.51
N PHE A 700 32.44 14.24 -16.84
CA PHE A 700 31.37 15.06 -17.42
C PHE A 700 31.46 16.53 -17.04
N ILE A 701 31.97 16.87 -15.85
CA ILE A 701 32.02 18.26 -15.38
C ILE A 701 32.96 19.12 -16.23
N SER A 702 34.01 18.51 -16.80
CA SER A 702 34.96 19.17 -17.71
C SER A 702 34.32 19.71 -18.99
N SER A 703 33.16 19.16 -19.39
CA SER A 703 32.40 19.58 -20.57
C SER A 703 31.16 20.41 -20.23
N CYS A 704 30.96 20.79 -18.96
CA CYS A 704 29.82 21.59 -18.53
C CYS A 704 30.13 23.10 -18.67
N PRO A 705 29.32 23.90 -19.38
CA PRO A 705 29.58 25.33 -19.59
C PRO A 705 29.27 26.19 -18.35
N GLU A 706 28.37 25.74 -17.47
CA GLU A 706 28.08 26.42 -16.19
C GLU A 706 28.25 25.49 -14.99
N PRO A 707 29.49 25.05 -14.66
CA PRO A 707 29.75 24.15 -13.54
C PRO A 707 29.22 24.71 -12.21
N SER A 708 29.25 26.04 -12.06
CA SER A 708 28.89 26.76 -10.84
C SER A 708 27.46 26.47 -10.35
N LYS A 709 26.48 26.27 -11.25
CA LYS A 709 25.08 25.93 -10.90
C LYS A 709 24.95 24.47 -10.48
N VAL A 710 25.78 23.59 -11.02
CA VAL A 710 25.77 22.15 -10.74
C VAL A 710 26.36 21.84 -9.36
N TYR A 711 27.44 22.52 -8.96
CA TYR A 711 28.16 22.22 -7.71
C TYR A 711 27.29 22.31 -6.44
N GLU A 712 26.42 23.32 -6.36
CA GLU A 712 25.56 23.49 -5.18
C GLU A 712 24.63 22.28 -4.99
N SER A 713 23.91 21.90 -6.05
CA SER A 713 23.00 20.76 -6.06
C SER A 713 23.75 19.45 -5.73
N VAL A 714 24.90 19.25 -6.38
CA VAL A 714 25.76 18.08 -6.21
C VAL A 714 26.27 17.93 -4.77
N ILE A 715 26.71 19.01 -4.13
CA ILE A 715 27.19 18.94 -2.74
C ILE A 715 26.03 18.61 -1.80
N LEU A 716 24.87 19.25 -1.96
CA LEU A 716 23.69 18.96 -1.14
C LEU A 716 23.21 17.51 -1.30
N ALA A 717 23.18 17.00 -2.54
CA ALA A 717 22.85 15.61 -2.81
C ALA A 717 23.89 14.64 -2.20
N SER A 718 25.17 14.98 -2.25
CA SER A 718 26.26 14.20 -1.63
C SER A 718 26.12 14.14 -0.10
N ILE A 719 25.75 15.24 0.54
CA ILE A 719 25.50 15.29 1.99
C ILE A 719 24.31 14.39 2.34
N THR A 720 23.20 14.52 1.62
CA THR A 720 21.98 13.74 1.86
C THR A 720 22.21 12.24 1.77
N HIS A 721 23.15 11.80 0.92
CA HIS A 721 23.49 10.39 0.72
C HIS A 721 24.81 9.98 1.40
N ASN A 722 25.33 10.80 2.32
CA ASN A 722 26.52 10.54 3.11
C ASN A 722 27.79 10.19 2.29
N GLN A 723 28.03 10.91 1.19
CA GLN A 723 29.14 10.67 0.27
C GLN A 723 30.38 11.53 0.59
N LEU A 724 31.01 11.29 1.75
CA LEU A 724 32.15 12.09 2.24
C LEU A 724 33.33 12.14 1.25
N ALA A 725 33.75 10.99 0.71
CA ALA A 725 34.89 10.93 -0.21
C ALA A 725 34.66 11.77 -1.47
N PHE A 726 33.41 11.84 -1.93
CA PHE A 726 33.02 12.67 -3.06
C PHE A 726 33.10 14.16 -2.71
N ILE A 727 32.62 14.57 -1.54
CA ILE A 727 32.74 15.95 -1.04
C ILE A 727 34.21 16.37 -0.91
N GLN A 728 35.05 15.51 -0.32
CA GLN A 728 36.49 15.76 -0.18
C GLN A 728 37.17 15.93 -1.55
N HIS A 729 36.80 15.10 -2.53
CA HIS A 729 37.30 15.23 -3.90
C HIS A 729 36.92 16.58 -4.52
N LEU A 730 35.67 17.03 -4.37
CA LEU A 730 35.22 18.33 -4.87
C LEU A 730 35.98 19.50 -4.25
N ALA A 731 36.26 19.43 -2.95
CA ALA A 731 36.98 20.47 -2.23
C ALA A 731 38.48 20.51 -2.61
N ASN A 732 39.10 19.35 -2.86
CA ASN A 732 40.54 19.25 -3.11
C ASN A 732 40.95 19.62 -4.55
N ASN A 733 40.11 19.33 -5.55
CA ASN A 733 40.52 19.43 -6.95
C ASN A 733 40.40 20.83 -7.57
N ASN A 734 39.86 21.84 -6.88
CA ASN A 734 39.59 23.11 -7.53
C ASN A 734 39.43 24.29 -6.55
N TYR A 735 40.53 25.02 -6.28
CA TYR A 735 40.61 26.11 -5.28
C TYR A 735 39.54 27.21 -5.44
N GLN A 736 39.06 27.50 -6.65
CA GLN A 736 37.98 28.48 -6.87
C GLN A 736 36.64 28.03 -6.25
N HIS A 737 36.42 26.73 -6.12
CA HIS A 737 35.17 26.16 -5.60
C HIS A 737 35.17 26.05 -4.08
N LEU A 738 36.34 25.92 -3.45
CA LEU A 738 36.49 25.98 -2.00
C LEU A 738 35.90 27.29 -1.44
N LYS A 739 36.18 28.43 -2.10
CA LYS A 739 35.60 29.73 -1.71
C LYS A 739 34.06 29.72 -1.73
N LYS A 740 33.46 29.12 -2.77
CA LYS A 740 31.99 28.99 -2.88
C LYS A 740 31.41 28.02 -1.83
N ILE A 741 32.12 26.93 -1.54
CA ILE A 741 31.79 26.02 -0.43
C ILE A 741 31.79 26.78 0.90
N MET A 742 32.79 27.62 1.12
CA MET A 742 32.91 28.43 2.33
C MET A 742 31.83 29.51 2.44
N GLU A 743 31.41 30.13 1.34
CA GLU A 743 30.24 31.01 1.30
C GLU A 743 28.94 30.29 1.71
N MET A 744 28.86 28.98 1.42
CA MET A 744 27.70 28.14 1.70
C MET A 744 27.81 27.28 2.97
N ILE A 745 28.92 27.36 3.71
CA ILE A 745 29.28 26.35 4.71
C ILE A 745 28.22 26.17 5.79
N ASN A 746 27.55 27.24 6.21
CA ASN A 746 26.48 27.19 7.20
C ASN A 746 25.26 26.41 6.69
N THR A 747 24.89 26.57 5.42
CA THR A 747 23.81 25.81 4.79
C THR A 747 24.20 24.33 4.67
N LEU A 748 25.45 24.04 4.28
CA LEU A 748 25.94 22.67 4.15
C LEU A 748 26.01 21.94 5.50
N MET A 749 26.51 22.61 6.54
CA MET A 749 26.53 22.09 7.91
C MET A 749 25.12 21.84 8.44
N LYS A 750 24.17 22.75 8.18
CA LYS A 750 22.77 22.54 8.53
C LYS A 750 22.23 21.28 7.85
N THR A 751 22.46 21.12 6.55
CA THR A 751 22.01 19.93 5.81
C THR A 751 22.65 18.65 6.34
N ALA A 752 23.94 18.68 6.71
CA ALA A 752 24.62 17.51 7.30
C ALA A 752 24.06 17.16 8.68
N ILE A 753 23.67 18.16 9.47
CA ILE A 753 23.00 17.97 10.76
C ILE A 753 21.61 17.38 10.55
N THR A 754 20.75 17.98 9.71
CA THR A 754 19.39 17.49 9.46
C THR A 754 19.37 16.04 8.93
N ASN A 755 20.40 15.63 8.16
CA ASN A 755 20.56 14.25 7.68
C ASN A 755 21.42 13.36 8.60
N ASP A 756 21.79 13.83 9.79
CA ASP A 756 22.62 13.15 10.81
C ASP A 756 23.89 12.47 10.23
N CYS A 757 24.66 13.22 9.43
CA CYS A 757 25.90 12.79 8.77
C CYS A 757 27.16 13.29 9.52
N PRO A 758 27.59 12.64 10.62
CA PRO A 758 28.63 13.17 11.51
C PRO A 758 30.01 13.32 10.86
N MET A 759 30.41 12.40 9.98
CA MET A 759 31.75 12.49 9.36
C MET A 759 31.85 13.63 8.33
N ILE A 760 30.74 13.95 7.67
CA ILE A 760 30.66 15.10 6.76
C ILE A 760 30.61 16.41 7.56
N LEU A 761 29.84 16.45 8.65
CA LEU A 761 29.84 17.59 9.55
C LEU A 761 31.23 17.85 10.14
N LYS A 762 31.93 16.79 10.56
CA LYS A 762 33.32 16.88 11.04
C LYS A 762 34.22 17.52 9.97
N TYR A 763 34.15 17.02 8.75
CA TYR A 763 34.94 17.55 7.64
C TYR A 763 34.70 19.06 7.42
N PHE A 764 33.45 19.51 7.44
CA PHE A 764 33.15 20.95 7.32
C PHE A 764 33.64 21.77 8.52
N LEU A 765 33.56 21.22 9.75
CA LEU A 765 34.11 21.88 10.94
C LEU A 765 35.64 21.99 10.87
N ASP A 766 36.31 20.96 10.35
CA ASP A 766 37.77 20.96 10.14
C ASP A 766 38.17 22.05 9.13
N LEU A 767 37.44 22.19 8.01
CA LEU A 767 37.64 23.28 7.05
C LEU A 767 37.44 24.67 7.66
N VAL A 768 36.38 24.85 8.45
CA VAL A 768 36.09 26.11 9.17
C VAL A 768 37.23 26.48 10.13
N LYS A 769 37.82 25.48 10.79
CA LYS A 769 38.95 25.65 11.72
C LYS A 769 40.24 26.02 10.98
N GLU A 770 40.52 25.38 9.85
CA GLU A 770 41.70 25.68 9.01
C GLU A 770 41.67 27.11 8.45
N GLU A 771 40.51 27.65 8.10
CA GLU A 771 40.37 29.04 7.60
C GLU A 771 40.41 30.12 8.70
N ASN A 772 40.70 29.78 9.97
CA ASN A 772 40.66 30.70 11.12
C ASN A 772 39.31 31.45 11.24
N SER A 773 38.23 30.84 10.76
CA SER A 773 36.90 31.44 10.76
C SER A 773 36.23 31.28 12.13
N GLN A 774 35.40 32.27 12.49
CA GLN A 774 35.02 32.57 13.87
C GLN A 774 34.43 31.39 14.68
N PRO A 775 34.61 31.37 16.03
CA PRO A 775 33.98 30.41 16.95
C PRO A 775 32.45 30.29 16.81
N LYS A 776 31.83 31.26 16.15
CA LYS A 776 30.39 31.39 15.91
C LYS A 776 29.82 30.29 15.01
N ASN A 777 30.55 29.79 14.00
CA ASN A 777 30.06 28.73 13.11
C ASN A 777 29.98 27.39 13.86
N ILE A 778 30.98 27.14 14.70
CA ILE A 778 31.07 25.99 15.60
C ILE A 778 29.91 26.06 16.63
N GLU A 779 29.73 27.18 17.34
CA GLU A 779 28.59 27.38 18.26
C GLU A 779 27.21 27.22 17.57
N ASN A 780 27.09 27.69 16.33
CA ASN A 780 25.87 27.50 15.53
C ASN A 780 25.62 26.04 15.17
N ALA A 781 26.66 25.26 14.86
CA ALA A 781 26.54 23.83 14.57
C ALA A 781 26.00 23.06 15.77
N LEU A 782 26.57 23.34 16.96
CA LEU A 782 26.11 22.76 18.22
C LEU A 782 24.64 23.10 18.46
N LYS A 783 24.28 24.37 18.31
CA LYS A 783 22.89 24.84 18.44
C LYS A 783 21.94 24.14 17.47
N MET A 784 22.35 23.94 16.21
CA MET A 784 21.55 23.24 15.20
C MET A 784 21.39 21.76 15.52
N CYS A 785 22.44 21.07 16.00
CA CYS A 785 22.33 19.67 16.43
C CYS A 785 21.27 19.48 17.52
N PHE A 786 21.19 20.42 18.46
CA PHE A 786 20.16 20.43 19.49
C PHE A 786 18.76 20.74 18.97
N MET A 787 18.63 21.59 17.95
CA MET A 787 17.33 21.96 17.38
C MET A 787 16.76 20.87 16.46
N GLU A 788 17.61 20.17 15.71
CA GLU A 788 17.21 19.13 14.75
C GLU A 788 17.16 17.73 15.39
N GLY A 789 17.69 17.55 16.60
CA GLY A 789 17.71 16.26 17.30
C GLY A 789 18.73 15.24 16.77
N SER A 790 19.74 15.70 16.05
CA SER A 790 20.73 14.86 15.35
C SER A 790 21.79 14.30 16.31
N PHE A 791 21.51 13.13 16.89
CA PHE A 791 22.30 12.54 17.96
C PHE A 791 23.75 12.21 17.56
N ASN A 792 23.97 11.60 16.39
CA ASN A 792 25.32 11.20 15.99
C ASN A 792 26.19 12.41 15.66
N CYS A 793 25.60 13.42 15.00
CA CYS A 793 26.24 14.71 14.78
C CYS A 793 26.58 15.40 16.11
N LEU A 794 25.65 15.47 17.07
CA LEU A 794 25.94 16.09 18.37
C LEU A 794 27.08 15.36 19.10
N LYS A 795 26.99 14.03 19.17
CA LYS A 795 28.03 13.21 19.81
C LYS A 795 29.39 13.48 19.19
N MET A 796 29.47 13.46 17.86
CA MET A 796 30.71 13.75 17.15
C MET A 796 31.22 15.17 17.50
N VAL A 797 30.34 16.19 17.50
CA VAL A 797 30.71 17.57 17.85
C VAL A 797 31.24 17.69 19.28
N LEU A 798 30.71 16.91 20.22
CA LEU A 798 31.14 16.90 21.64
C LEU A 798 32.41 16.07 21.86
N ASP A 799 32.60 15.00 21.09
CA ASP A 799 33.82 14.20 21.08
C ASP A 799 35.01 14.96 20.43
N LEU A 800 34.75 16.06 19.71
CA LEU A 800 35.79 16.96 19.22
C LEU A 800 36.20 17.95 20.32
N ASP A 801 37.52 18.11 20.53
CA ASP A 801 38.12 19.11 21.45
C ASP A 801 37.93 20.57 20.99
N TYR A 802 36.86 20.87 20.24
CA TYR A 802 36.58 22.20 19.68
C TYR A 802 35.85 23.11 20.68
N TYR A 803 35.37 22.56 21.80
CA TYR A 803 34.64 23.30 22.83
C TYR A 803 35.27 23.11 24.21
N ASN A 804 35.26 24.18 25.00
CA ASN A 804 35.36 24.05 26.45
C ASN A 804 33.97 23.74 27.05
N ASN A 805 33.96 23.04 28.19
CA ASN A 805 32.72 22.65 28.89
C ASN A 805 31.78 23.85 29.16
N SER A 806 32.34 25.05 29.34
CA SER A 806 31.58 26.28 29.56
C SER A 806 30.79 26.76 28.33
N SER A 807 31.30 26.56 27.11
CA SER A 807 30.59 26.92 25.87
C SER A 807 29.41 26.00 25.59
N ILE A 808 29.57 24.69 25.81
CA ILE A 808 28.50 23.69 25.66
C ILE A 808 27.35 23.99 26.61
N SER A 809 27.68 24.24 27.87
CA SER A 809 26.75 24.62 28.94
C SER A 809 25.95 25.88 28.58
N ARG A 810 26.62 26.90 28.04
CA ARG A 810 25.98 28.16 27.64
C ARG A 810 24.97 27.97 26.50
N VAL A 811 25.30 27.16 25.48
CA VAL A 811 24.39 26.88 24.36
C VAL A 811 23.17 26.07 24.83
N TYR A 812 23.40 25.05 25.66
CA TYR A 812 22.35 24.22 26.22
C TYR A 812 21.33 25.05 27.03
N TYR A 813 21.77 25.88 27.98
CA TYR A 813 20.86 26.72 28.77
C TYR A 813 20.10 27.74 27.94
N LYS A 814 20.74 28.30 26.90
CA LYS A 814 20.09 29.25 25.99
C LYS A 814 18.98 28.59 25.16
N LEU A 815 19.08 27.29 24.87
CA LEU A 815 18.04 26.52 24.18
C LEU A 815 16.95 26.04 25.14
N LEU A 816 17.33 25.62 26.35
CA LEU A 816 16.41 25.22 27.40
C LEU A 816 15.50 26.37 27.86
N SER A 817 16.08 27.54 28.12
CA SER A 817 15.35 28.77 28.49
C SER A 817 14.38 29.27 27.41
N LYS A 818 14.63 28.92 26.14
CA LYS A 818 13.74 29.21 25.01
C LYS A 818 12.67 28.15 24.79
N GLY A 819 12.66 27.07 25.57
CA GLY A 819 11.70 25.98 25.43
C GLY A 819 11.83 25.17 24.13
N LEU A 820 12.97 25.27 23.42
CA LEU A 820 13.20 24.60 22.13
C LEU A 820 13.58 23.11 22.29
N LEU A 821 13.78 22.63 23.52
CA LEU A 821 14.14 21.24 23.85
C LEU A 821 12.93 20.38 24.28
N LYS A 822 11.69 20.78 23.96
CA LYS A 822 10.46 20.11 24.44
C LYS A 822 9.98 18.92 23.59
N GLU A 823 10.60 18.65 22.45
CA GLU A 823 10.18 17.54 21.56
C GLU A 823 10.71 16.18 22.04
N LYS A 824 9.88 15.13 21.91
CA LYS A 824 10.18 13.76 22.37
C LYS A 824 11.46 13.17 21.74
N SER A 825 11.87 13.66 20.57
CA SER A 825 13.11 13.30 19.86
C SER A 825 14.38 13.64 20.63
N HIS A 826 14.33 14.60 21.58
CA HIS A 826 15.50 15.09 22.31
C HIS A 826 15.78 14.33 23.63
N LEU A 827 14.91 13.41 24.03
CA LEU A 827 15.07 12.67 25.30
C LEU A 827 16.35 11.80 25.37
N PRO A 828 16.72 11.03 24.32
CA PRO A 828 17.97 10.26 24.31
C PRO A 828 19.20 11.17 24.42
N LEU A 829 19.15 12.34 23.80
CA LEU A 829 20.21 13.36 23.81
C LEU A 829 20.49 13.87 25.24
N ILE A 830 19.41 14.25 25.94
CA ILE A 830 19.46 14.84 27.28
C ILE A 830 19.81 13.77 28.32
N THR A 831 19.13 12.62 28.27
CA THR A 831 19.15 11.62 29.35
C THR A 831 20.35 10.66 29.23
N TYR A 832 20.75 10.26 28.02
CA TYR A 832 21.79 9.24 27.84
C TYR A 832 23.19 9.79 27.61
N TYR A 833 23.34 10.96 26.96
CA TYR A 833 24.66 11.44 26.58
C TYR A 833 25.14 12.60 27.46
N LEU A 834 24.38 13.68 27.59
CA LEU A 834 24.82 14.85 28.37
C LEU A 834 24.94 14.57 29.87
N MET A 835 24.01 13.82 30.45
CA MET A 835 24.08 13.39 31.86
C MET A 835 25.19 12.37 32.10
N HIS A 836 25.36 11.39 31.22
CA HIS A 836 26.39 10.35 31.37
C HIS A 836 27.81 10.89 31.20
N HIS A 837 28.00 11.93 30.39
CA HIS A 837 29.30 12.57 30.19
C HIS A 837 29.56 13.75 31.14
N GLY A 838 28.68 14.00 32.12
CA GLY A 838 28.89 15.03 33.15
C GLY A 838 28.80 16.46 32.62
N TYR A 839 28.15 16.70 31.48
CA TYR A 839 27.88 18.04 30.99
C TYR A 839 26.70 18.70 31.74
N ILE A 840 25.85 17.90 32.39
CA ILE A 840 24.69 18.31 33.19
C ILE A 840 24.56 17.33 34.36
N ASP A 841 24.30 17.83 35.57
CA ASP A 841 24.07 17.01 36.77
C ASP A 841 22.66 16.38 36.78
N ASN A 842 22.44 15.45 37.73
CA ASN A 842 21.16 14.75 37.93
C ASN A 842 19.97 15.67 38.25
N CYS A 843 20.21 16.94 38.56
CA CYS A 843 19.21 17.96 38.86
C CYS A 843 18.99 18.96 37.70
N GLY A 844 19.71 18.82 36.58
CA GLY A 844 19.67 19.78 35.46
C GLY A 844 20.60 20.99 35.64
N ASN A 845 21.49 20.98 36.63
CA ASN A 845 22.49 22.02 36.89
C ASN A 845 23.85 21.62 36.30
N VAL A 846 24.61 22.58 35.77
CA VAL A 846 25.95 22.32 35.22
C VAL A 846 26.97 22.12 36.33
N THR A 847 27.77 21.07 36.22
CA THR A 847 29.04 20.91 36.95
C THR A 847 30.05 21.92 36.41
N VAL A 848 30.15 23.07 37.09
CA VAL A 848 31.28 23.98 36.89
C VAL A 848 32.48 23.33 37.55
N GLU A 849 33.33 22.65 36.77
CA GLU A 849 34.69 22.39 37.22
C GLU A 849 35.43 23.72 37.26
N ASN A 850 35.73 24.18 38.49
CA ASN A 850 36.64 25.28 38.73
C ASN A 850 38.04 24.88 38.24
N ASN A 851 38.48 25.50 37.15
CA ASN A 851 39.89 25.77 36.87
C ASN A 851 40.02 27.22 36.41
#